data_AF-A0A9W6QJ89-F1
#
_entry.id   AF-A0A9W6QJ89-F1
#
_cell.length_a   1.000
_cell.length_b   1.000
_cell.length_c   1.000
_cell.angle_alpha   90.00
_cell.angle_beta   90.00
_cell.angle_gamma   90.00
#
_symmetry.space_group_name_H-M   'P 1'
#
loop_
_entity.id
_entity.type
_entity.pdbx_description
1 polymer ?
#
loop_
_entity_poly.entity_id
_entity_poly.type
_entity_poly.pdbx_seq_one_letter_code
_entity_poly.pdbx_strand_id
1 'polypeptide(L)'
;MSRYIGVDGDVAGVVGDEGWDEFESVFTLRTLRDGVEVPEAHPLSGYLADEPVRQVREAPRDERVAVWFPSLPTDVAPESAPESEVLEALGKALTDAAPEGWAGLRVECEAVGSWMAVTASVTVQDGSVQYWSPPAMVGQWLHRLRVHDFHPGRGTWFRATFDLAPDTPLTHVLDFTTAPSELSDEDAADELRLLPRNPNAIPDWLIAAALRSSQAARAGYAETPDAGPAEFVRVFDGVGSDGRPTWYRPVLGAREREAIVEYLSDAPIVLSARGRTPDELGTDESAVPMAFHTDGRFVWPTAVAYYLHKHGVPPVQRLVEHIRAVRHLLPDRIPAIALDRASALAMGRPWDESEAETAAHAAMGAVESVIIERQISPRYYSVLEDREHAWSLFRDGDRYQVRSGPKDSVLFDDVRQAAAYLAGQLLTNAGQLKLQDGEPIPPWQSPLRVLGDDPPVESFASIAKVRVGPIEVDRYGEPDGNLVFVADTPFELRGLPPEHAERPYHRYRLSDESWGLLAVTTAAGGVGYVLPQTVEYYLGSGHFTEIPMAGHPGLPPVTDGMRAEAARNPGGWLYCADPDADPRFIEGMPLPVLLGGYKVGPDGVLTGETYINEDYRPSPRRRGYPEPHTHFEQVLGYVAAGWLPHERILAAVLESPFILESDGQGGLRVGVDANGQFLAVYSSPRFVPPTAQNVQQANGRDLARALTGITLIINPGGDFGITLPGDDLARVANQPPAGPPAQ
;
A
#
# COMPACT_ATOMS: atom_id res chain seq x y z
N MET A 1 -33.41 -6.85 -17.66
CA MET A 1 -32.52 -6.02 -16.83
C MET A 1 -33.43 -5.13 -16.01
N SER A 2 -33.53 -5.39 -14.71
CA SER A 2 -34.36 -4.58 -13.81
C SER A 2 -33.82 -3.16 -13.81
N ARG A 3 -34.67 -2.19 -14.12
CA ARG A 3 -34.33 -0.77 -14.07
C ARG A 3 -34.73 -0.24 -12.69
N TYR A 4 -33.78 0.34 -11.95
CA TYR A 4 -34.08 1.04 -10.71
C TYR A 4 -34.73 2.39 -11.03
N ILE A 5 -35.72 2.76 -10.23
CA ILE A 5 -36.37 4.06 -10.25
C ILE A 5 -35.97 4.79 -8.98
N GLY A 6 -35.32 5.94 -9.13
CA GLY A 6 -35.05 6.89 -8.06
C GLY A 6 -36.12 7.97 -8.04
N VAL A 7 -36.59 8.32 -6.84
CA VAL A 7 -37.53 9.42 -6.62
C VAL A 7 -36.89 10.45 -5.72
N ASP A 8 -37.01 11.73 -6.07
CA ASP A 8 -36.63 12.88 -5.25
C ASP A 8 -37.72 13.95 -5.37
N GLY A 9 -38.37 14.27 -4.25
CA GLY A 9 -39.58 15.10 -4.23
C GLY A 9 -40.63 14.56 -5.21
N ASP A 10 -41.13 15.41 -6.11
CA ASP A 10 -42.18 15.04 -7.07
C ASP A 10 -41.64 14.57 -8.43
N VAL A 11 -40.36 14.18 -8.48
CA VAL A 11 -39.69 13.73 -9.71
C VAL A 11 -39.26 12.28 -9.58
N ALA A 12 -39.60 11.46 -10.58
CA ALA A 12 -39.13 10.07 -10.70
C ALA A 12 -38.27 9.90 -11.96
N GLY A 13 -37.17 9.15 -11.85
CA GLY A 13 -36.25 8.88 -12.95
C GLY A 13 -35.67 7.47 -12.89
N VAL A 14 -35.19 6.97 -14.03
CA VAL A 14 -34.42 5.71 -14.07
C VAL A 14 -32.99 5.98 -13.61
N VAL A 15 -32.49 5.18 -12.67
CA VAL A 15 -31.16 5.33 -12.06
C VAL A 15 -30.33 4.06 -12.23
N GLY A 16 -29.00 4.19 -12.10
CA GLY A 16 -28.06 3.07 -12.12
C GLY A 16 -27.93 2.38 -10.75
N ASP A 17 -26.91 1.54 -10.60
CA ASP A 17 -26.66 0.74 -9.39
C ASP A 17 -25.85 1.49 -8.31
N GLU A 18 -25.56 2.78 -8.51
CA GLU A 18 -24.76 3.63 -7.61
C GLU A 18 -25.49 4.94 -7.26
N GLY A 19 -25.08 5.60 -6.17
CA GLY A 19 -25.58 6.93 -5.80
C GLY A 19 -26.99 6.95 -5.19
N TRP A 20 -27.47 5.83 -4.63
CA TRP A 20 -28.85 5.70 -4.15
C TRP A 20 -29.19 6.60 -2.96
N ASP A 21 -28.19 7.08 -2.22
CA ASP A 21 -28.37 7.89 -1.01
C ASP A 21 -28.86 9.32 -1.31
N GLU A 22 -28.75 9.75 -2.57
CA GLU A 22 -29.23 11.05 -3.05
C GLU A 22 -30.77 11.09 -3.21
N PHE A 23 -31.43 9.94 -3.31
CA PHE A 23 -32.86 9.84 -3.60
C PHE A 23 -33.71 9.62 -2.35
N GLU A 24 -34.93 10.16 -2.34
CA GLU A 24 -35.94 9.86 -1.32
C GLU A 24 -36.20 8.36 -1.23
N SER A 25 -36.35 7.72 -2.37
CA SER A 25 -36.67 6.30 -2.50
C SER A 25 -36.06 5.72 -3.77
N VAL A 26 -35.55 4.49 -3.68
CA VAL A 26 -35.09 3.71 -4.82
C VAL A 26 -35.81 2.37 -4.83
N PHE A 27 -36.39 1.98 -5.96
CA PHE A 27 -37.12 0.71 -6.09
C PHE A 27 -37.13 0.20 -7.52
N THR A 28 -37.47 -1.07 -7.70
CA THR A 28 -37.81 -1.65 -9.00
C THR A 28 -39.32 -1.59 -9.23
N LEU A 29 -39.74 -1.46 -10.49
CA LEU A 29 -41.14 -1.41 -10.88
C LEU A 29 -41.37 -2.28 -12.11
N ARG A 30 -42.29 -3.24 -12.00
CA ARG A 30 -42.62 -4.20 -13.07
C ARG A 30 -44.12 -4.19 -13.31
N THR A 31 -44.55 -4.28 -14.56
CA THR A 31 -45.96 -4.48 -14.91
C THR A 31 -46.15 -5.90 -15.38
N LEU A 32 -47.07 -6.63 -14.76
CA LEU A 32 -47.33 -8.04 -15.00
C LEU A 32 -48.72 -8.23 -15.59
N ARG A 33 -48.85 -9.16 -16.55
CA ARG A 33 -50.11 -9.68 -17.07
C ARG A 33 -50.10 -11.19 -16.89
N ASP A 34 -51.05 -11.73 -16.14
CA ASP A 34 -51.08 -13.16 -15.76
C ASP A 34 -49.74 -13.69 -15.22
N GLY A 35 -49.03 -12.86 -14.44
CA GLY A 35 -47.73 -13.18 -13.85
C GLY A 35 -46.52 -13.03 -14.78
N VAL A 36 -46.73 -12.66 -16.05
CA VAL A 36 -45.67 -12.44 -17.04
C VAL A 36 -45.41 -10.94 -17.20
N GLU A 37 -44.15 -10.52 -17.18
CA GLU A 37 -43.77 -9.12 -17.36
C GLU A 37 -44.14 -8.59 -18.76
N VAL A 38 -44.68 -7.37 -18.80
CA VAL A 38 -45.10 -6.66 -20.02
C VAL A 38 -43.99 -5.68 -20.41
N PRO A 39 -43.13 -6.00 -21.41
CA PRO A 39 -41.93 -5.20 -21.72
C PRO A 39 -42.23 -3.79 -22.25
N GLU A 40 -43.42 -3.59 -22.81
CA GLU A 40 -43.86 -2.31 -23.38
C GLU A 40 -44.33 -1.33 -22.31
N ALA A 41 -44.52 -1.78 -21.07
CA ALA A 41 -44.98 -0.94 -19.97
C ALA A 41 -43.87 -0.02 -19.48
N HIS A 42 -44.04 1.29 -19.69
CA HIS A 42 -43.03 2.27 -19.33
C HIS A 42 -43.28 2.82 -17.91
N PRO A 43 -42.33 2.70 -16.96
CA PRO A 43 -42.57 2.97 -15.55
C PRO A 43 -42.84 4.45 -15.24
N LEU A 44 -42.34 5.40 -16.05
CA LEU A 44 -42.51 6.84 -15.79
C LEU A 44 -43.76 7.45 -16.45
N SER A 45 -44.30 6.82 -17.49
CA SER A 45 -45.49 7.32 -18.21
C SER A 45 -46.73 6.46 -17.98
N GLY A 46 -46.59 5.31 -17.31
CA GLY A 46 -47.65 4.33 -17.15
C GLY A 46 -47.90 3.53 -18.43
N TYR A 47 -48.87 2.64 -18.36
CA TYR A 47 -49.25 1.72 -19.43
C TYR A 47 -50.75 1.38 -19.35
N LEU A 48 -51.45 1.50 -20.47
CA LEU A 48 -52.87 1.19 -20.61
C LEU A 48 -53.03 -0.13 -21.36
N ALA A 49 -53.95 -0.97 -20.90
CA ALA A 49 -54.17 -2.32 -21.40
C ALA A 49 -55.66 -2.66 -21.47
N ASP A 50 -56.02 -3.54 -22.40
CA ASP A 50 -57.38 -4.08 -22.50
C ASP A 50 -57.62 -5.28 -21.57
N GLU A 51 -56.54 -5.88 -21.06
CA GLU A 51 -56.55 -7.00 -20.12
C GLU A 51 -55.99 -6.58 -18.76
N PRO A 52 -56.42 -7.22 -17.64
CA PRO A 52 -55.92 -6.91 -16.31
C PRO A 52 -54.40 -6.93 -16.23
N VAL A 53 -53.83 -5.84 -15.74
CA VAL A 53 -52.39 -5.73 -15.44
C VAL A 53 -52.19 -5.38 -13.96
N ARG A 54 -51.10 -5.88 -13.41
CA ARG A 54 -50.69 -5.67 -12.02
C ARG A 54 -49.29 -5.07 -12.00
N GLN A 55 -49.16 -3.89 -11.43
CA GLN A 55 -47.87 -3.28 -11.19
C GLN A 55 -47.30 -3.79 -9.86
N VAL A 56 -46.03 -4.17 -9.83
CA VAL A 56 -45.30 -4.63 -8.65
C VAL A 56 -44.11 -3.71 -8.44
N ARG A 57 -44.04 -3.11 -7.24
CA ARG A 57 -42.97 -2.25 -6.73
C ARG A 57 -42.23 -2.99 -5.63
N GLU A 58 -40.91 -3.09 -5.75
CA GLU A 58 -40.04 -3.71 -4.74
C GLU A 58 -38.83 -2.83 -4.45
N ALA A 59 -38.70 -2.39 -3.20
CA ALA A 59 -37.51 -1.70 -2.73
C ALA A 59 -36.39 -2.71 -2.42
N PRO A 60 -35.11 -2.39 -2.73
CA PRO A 60 -34.00 -3.26 -2.41
C PRO A 60 -33.86 -3.41 -0.89
N ARG A 61 -33.67 -4.65 -0.43
CA ARG A 61 -33.45 -4.96 0.99
C ARG A 61 -32.01 -4.65 1.38
N ASP A 62 -31.81 -4.07 2.56
CA ASP A 62 -30.48 -3.89 3.11
C ASP A 62 -30.05 -5.16 3.86
N GLU A 63 -29.39 -6.06 3.14
CA GLU A 63 -28.92 -7.34 3.69
C GLU A 63 -27.84 -7.19 4.77
N ARG A 64 -27.27 -5.99 4.95
CA ARG A 64 -26.27 -5.70 5.99
C ARG A 64 -26.89 -5.61 7.37
N VAL A 65 -28.21 -5.44 7.47
CA VAL A 65 -28.92 -5.34 8.75
C VAL A 65 -29.06 -6.74 9.34
N ALA A 66 -28.27 -7.02 10.39
CA ALA A 66 -28.28 -8.31 11.08
C ALA A 66 -29.62 -8.68 11.74
N VAL A 67 -30.57 -7.74 11.84
CA VAL A 67 -31.84 -7.89 12.54
C VAL A 67 -33.01 -7.75 11.57
N TRP A 68 -33.52 -8.88 11.08
CA TRP A 68 -34.73 -8.95 10.26
C TRP A 68 -36.03 -8.83 11.08
N PHE A 69 -35.94 -8.98 12.42
CA PHE A 69 -37.10 -8.91 13.33
C PHE A 69 -36.74 -8.12 14.59
N PRO A 70 -37.32 -6.92 14.83
CA PRO A 70 -36.90 -6.06 15.93
C PRO A 70 -37.53 -6.44 17.27
N SER A 71 -37.08 -5.75 18.33
CA SER A 71 -37.81 -5.71 19.59
C SER A 71 -39.11 -4.93 19.38
N LEU A 72 -40.26 -5.52 19.68
CA LEU A 72 -41.55 -4.88 19.49
C LEU A 72 -41.71 -3.69 20.46
N PRO A 73 -42.05 -2.49 19.96
CA PRO A 73 -42.26 -1.34 20.82
C PRO A 73 -43.47 -1.60 21.74
N THR A 74 -43.47 -0.93 22.89
CA THR A 74 -44.61 -0.91 23.83
C THR A 74 -45.12 0.50 24.10
N ASP A 75 -44.56 1.50 23.41
CA ASP A 75 -44.75 2.90 23.75
C ASP A 75 -45.83 3.57 22.92
N VAL A 76 -46.34 4.67 23.46
CA VAL A 76 -47.33 5.54 22.80
C VAL A 76 -46.58 6.51 21.88
N ALA A 77 -47.11 6.75 20.69
CA ALA A 77 -46.61 7.76 19.75
C ALA A 77 -47.60 8.94 19.68
N PRO A 78 -47.14 10.14 19.29
CA PRO A 78 -48.04 11.23 18.95
C PRO A 78 -48.90 10.86 17.74
N GLU A 79 -50.12 11.42 17.65
CA GLU A 79 -50.93 11.29 16.43
C GLU A 79 -50.20 11.93 15.25
N SER A 80 -50.32 11.31 14.07
CA SER A 80 -49.82 11.86 12.81
C SER A 80 -50.50 13.19 12.49
N ALA A 81 -49.85 14.00 11.64
CA ALA A 81 -50.46 15.19 11.06
C ALA A 81 -51.75 14.84 10.27
N PRO A 82 -52.59 15.82 9.91
CA PRO A 82 -53.81 15.57 9.14
C PRO A 82 -53.51 14.89 7.80
N GLU A 83 -54.20 13.77 7.51
CA GLU A 83 -54.05 12.96 6.30
C GLU A 83 -54.37 13.70 4.99
N SER A 84 -55.08 14.84 5.07
CA SER A 84 -55.64 15.55 3.92
C SER A 84 -54.61 15.94 2.86
N GLU A 85 -53.40 16.35 3.25
CA GLU A 85 -52.39 16.81 2.28
C GLU A 85 -51.86 15.68 1.38
N VAL A 86 -51.60 14.50 1.95
CA VAL A 86 -51.08 13.34 1.19
C VAL A 86 -52.14 12.78 0.25
N LEU A 87 -53.40 12.75 0.69
CA LEU A 87 -54.53 12.33 -0.15
C LEU A 87 -54.81 13.29 -1.30
N GLU A 88 -54.72 14.60 -1.06
CA GLU A 88 -54.84 15.61 -2.11
C GLU A 88 -53.73 15.46 -3.16
N ALA A 89 -52.48 15.25 -2.72
CA ALA A 89 -51.36 15.04 -3.62
C ALA A 89 -51.48 13.72 -4.42
N LEU A 90 -51.92 12.63 -3.78
CA LEU A 90 -52.23 11.37 -4.46
C LEU A 90 -53.35 11.54 -5.49
N GLY A 91 -54.44 12.23 -5.13
CA GLY A 91 -55.57 12.52 -6.02
C GLY A 91 -55.15 13.35 -7.23
N LYS A 92 -54.28 14.34 -7.02
CA LYS A 92 -53.66 15.12 -8.08
C LYS A 92 -52.77 14.26 -8.98
N ALA A 93 -51.89 13.45 -8.42
CA ALA A 93 -51.02 12.56 -9.19
C ALA A 93 -51.83 11.56 -10.05
N LEU A 94 -52.93 11.03 -9.51
CA LEU A 94 -53.85 10.17 -10.25
C LEU A 94 -54.54 10.92 -11.40
N THR A 95 -55.01 12.15 -11.15
CA THR A 95 -55.69 12.98 -12.16
C THR A 95 -54.74 13.39 -13.29
N ASP A 96 -53.54 13.84 -12.95
CA ASP A 96 -52.53 14.27 -13.93
C ASP A 96 -52.05 13.11 -14.81
N ALA A 97 -52.01 11.89 -14.25
CA ALA A 97 -51.59 10.69 -14.94
C ALA A 97 -52.73 9.91 -15.61
N ALA A 98 -53.98 10.30 -15.38
CA ALA A 98 -55.15 9.58 -15.87
C ALA A 98 -55.14 9.48 -17.41
N PRO A 99 -55.53 8.32 -17.99
CA PRO A 99 -55.64 8.17 -19.44
C PRO A 99 -56.63 9.16 -20.07
N GLU A 100 -56.41 9.50 -21.34
CA GLU A 100 -57.30 10.40 -22.07
C GLU A 100 -58.73 9.85 -22.11
N GLY A 101 -59.72 10.71 -21.83
CA GLY A 101 -61.14 10.33 -21.88
C GLY A 101 -61.66 9.54 -20.68
N TRP A 102 -60.92 9.48 -19.56
CA TRP A 102 -61.39 8.85 -18.33
C TRP A 102 -62.65 9.54 -17.75
N ALA A 103 -63.54 8.73 -17.19
CA ALA A 103 -64.74 9.12 -16.46
C ALA A 103 -64.72 8.63 -15.00
N GLY A 104 -63.90 7.61 -14.69
CA GLY A 104 -63.66 7.14 -13.34
C GLY A 104 -62.41 6.26 -13.26
N LEU A 105 -61.75 6.29 -12.10
CA LEU A 105 -60.59 5.47 -11.77
C LEU A 105 -60.89 4.68 -10.50
N ARG A 106 -60.56 3.39 -10.51
CA ARG A 106 -60.47 2.56 -9.30
C ARG A 106 -59.05 2.03 -9.18
N VAL A 107 -58.39 2.32 -8.07
CA VAL A 107 -57.04 1.83 -7.76
C VAL A 107 -57.09 0.95 -6.53
N GLU A 108 -56.63 -0.29 -6.67
CA GLU A 108 -56.50 -1.24 -5.58
C GLU A 108 -55.00 -1.44 -5.32
N CYS A 109 -54.61 -1.33 -4.05
CA CYS A 109 -53.23 -1.42 -3.60
C CYS A 109 -53.11 -2.47 -2.49
N GLU A 110 -52.12 -3.34 -2.59
CA GLU A 110 -51.70 -4.24 -1.54
C GLU A 110 -50.22 -3.97 -1.23
N ALA A 111 -49.84 -3.95 0.04
CA ALA A 111 -48.45 -3.71 0.39
C ALA A 111 -48.06 -4.30 1.75
N VAL A 112 -46.79 -4.66 1.86
CA VAL A 112 -46.14 -5.19 3.06
C VAL A 112 -44.62 -5.03 2.92
N GLY A 113 -43.99 -4.44 3.94
CA GLY A 113 -42.56 -4.16 3.97
C GLY A 113 -42.12 -3.36 2.75
N SER A 114 -41.14 -3.91 2.04
CA SER A 114 -40.57 -3.33 0.82
C SER A 114 -41.37 -3.63 -0.45
N TRP A 115 -42.42 -4.45 -0.36
CA TRP A 115 -43.22 -4.91 -1.49
C TRP A 115 -44.57 -4.17 -1.57
N MET A 116 -44.98 -3.83 -2.78
CA MET A 116 -46.29 -3.23 -3.08
C MET A 116 -46.78 -3.70 -4.45
N ALA A 117 -48.07 -4.02 -4.54
CA ALA A 117 -48.75 -4.26 -5.80
C ALA A 117 -49.93 -3.31 -6.00
N VAL A 118 -50.07 -2.81 -7.22
CA VAL A 118 -51.13 -1.89 -7.63
C VAL A 118 -51.84 -2.45 -8.86
N THR A 119 -53.16 -2.52 -8.77
CA THR A 119 -54.05 -2.82 -9.89
C THR A 119 -55.01 -1.66 -10.07
N ALA A 120 -55.08 -1.09 -11.27
CA ALA A 120 -56.00 0.00 -11.53
C ALA A 120 -56.89 -0.29 -12.75
N SER A 121 -58.13 0.18 -12.68
CA SER A 121 -59.06 0.19 -13.79
C SER A 121 -59.56 1.60 -14.07
N VAL A 122 -59.77 1.88 -15.36
CA VAL A 122 -60.21 3.16 -15.89
C VAL A 122 -61.53 2.93 -16.60
N THR A 123 -62.57 3.61 -16.14
CA THR A 123 -63.83 3.71 -16.90
C THR A 123 -63.71 4.88 -17.85
N VAL A 124 -63.85 4.63 -19.15
CA VAL A 124 -63.82 5.66 -20.20
C VAL A 124 -65.22 6.27 -20.37
N GLN A 125 -65.34 7.45 -20.98
CA GLN A 125 -66.63 8.13 -21.20
C GLN A 125 -67.70 7.29 -21.93
N ASP A 126 -67.30 6.31 -22.74
CA ASP A 126 -68.22 5.39 -23.43
C ASP A 126 -68.72 4.23 -22.54
N GLY A 127 -68.26 4.17 -21.29
CA GLY A 127 -68.59 3.14 -20.31
C GLY A 127 -67.75 1.88 -20.41
N SER A 128 -66.80 1.79 -21.35
CA SER A 128 -65.83 0.70 -21.40
C SER A 128 -64.84 0.79 -20.24
N VAL A 129 -64.35 -0.36 -19.80
CA VAL A 129 -63.35 -0.46 -18.74
C VAL A 129 -62.05 -0.96 -19.33
N GLN A 130 -60.97 -0.20 -19.10
CA GLN A 130 -59.61 -0.56 -19.42
C GLN A 130 -58.80 -0.72 -18.14
N TYR A 131 -57.64 -1.38 -18.24
CA TYR A 131 -56.76 -1.63 -17.11
C TYR A 131 -55.50 -0.78 -17.26
N TRP A 132 -55.00 -0.30 -16.14
CA TRP A 132 -53.96 0.69 -16.12
C TRP A 132 -52.88 0.33 -15.11
N SER A 133 -51.65 0.36 -15.58
CA SER A 133 -50.46 0.40 -14.75
C SER A 133 -50.03 1.86 -14.62
N PRO A 134 -50.21 2.51 -13.47
CA PRO A 134 -49.94 3.94 -13.33
C PRO A 134 -48.43 4.26 -13.38
N PRO A 135 -48.04 5.53 -13.59
CA PRO A 135 -46.65 5.97 -13.42
C PRO A 135 -46.10 5.69 -12.01
N ALA A 136 -44.79 5.51 -11.91
CA ALA A 136 -44.07 5.22 -10.66
C ALA A 136 -44.39 6.17 -9.51
N MET A 137 -44.66 7.44 -9.81
CA MET A 137 -45.00 8.46 -8.82
C MET A 137 -46.33 8.17 -8.09
N VAL A 138 -47.31 7.51 -8.74
CA VAL A 138 -48.54 7.07 -8.06
C VAL A 138 -48.22 6.03 -6.99
N GLY A 139 -47.37 5.04 -7.32
CA GLY A 139 -46.87 4.06 -6.36
C GLY A 139 -46.08 4.70 -5.22
N GLN A 140 -45.30 5.76 -5.49
CA GLN A 140 -44.62 6.52 -4.45
C GLN A 140 -45.60 7.25 -3.52
N TRP A 141 -46.64 7.90 -4.04
CA TRP A 141 -47.66 8.55 -3.21
C TRP A 141 -48.44 7.55 -2.34
N LEU A 142 -48.74 6.36 -2.86
CA LEU A 142 -49.32 5.27 -2.07
C LEU A 142 -48.37 4.82 -0.94
N HIS A 143 -47.06 4.77 -1.21
CA HIS A 143 -46.06 4.45 -0.20
C HIS A 143 -45.96 5.55 0.87
N ARG A 144 -45.93 6.83 0.46
CA ARG A 144 -45.96 7.98 1.37
C ARG A 144 -47.20 7.95 2.27
N LEU A 145 -48.37 7.60 1.72
CA LEU A 145 -49.60 7.43 2.49
C LEU A 145 -49.47 6.32 3.54
N ARG A 146 -48.91 5.14 3.20
CA ARG A 146 -48.67 4.07 4.20
C ARG A 146 -47.79 4.54 5.36
N VAL A 147 -46.72 5.26 5.03
CA VAL A 147 -45.75 5.75 6.02
C VAL A 147 -46.37 6.85 6.89
N HIS A 148 -47.17 7.73 6.29
CA HIS A 148 -47.93 8.74 6.99
C HIS A 148 -48.97 8.14 7.96
N ASP A 149 -49.72 7.14 7.48
CA ASP A 149 -50.77 6.47 8.26
C ASP A 149 -50.21 5.55 9.36
N PHE A 150 -48.96 5.14 9.24
CA PHE A 150 -48.35 4.29 10.22
C PHE A 150 -48.34 4.97 11.60
N HIS A 151 -48.83 4.25 12.61
CA HIS A 151 -48.69 4.64 14.01
C HIS A 151 -48.42 3.40 14.87
N PRO A 152 -47.41 3.40 15.77
CA PRO A 152 -47.04 2.22 16.57
C PRO A 152 -48.19 1.53 17.32
N GLY A 153 -49.19 2.30 17.75
CA GLY A 153 -50.37 1.76 18.43
C GLY A 153 -51.42 1.08 17.54
N ARG A 154 -51.39 1.30 16.21
CA ARG A 154 -52.41 0.80 15.26
C ARG A 154 -51.84 0.04 14.06
N GLY A 155 -50.56 0.23 13.74
CA GLY A 155 -49.95 -0.22 12.49
C GLY A 155 -50.27 0.70 11.31
N THR A 156 -50.18 0.15 10.10
CA THR A 156 -50.67 0.76 8.85
C THR A 156 -51.55 -0.24 8.12
N TRP A 157 -52.26 0.20 7.09
CA TRP A 157 -53.12 -0.66 6.27
C TRP A 157 -52.28 -1.65 5.44
N PHE A 158 -52.85 -2.78 5.05
CA PHE A 158 -52.23 -3.76 4.14
C PHE A 158 -52.86 -3.76 2.76
N ARG A 159 -54.15 -3.40 2.69
CA ARG A 159 -54.89 -3.25 1.43
C ARG A 159 -55.65 -1.93 1.45
N ALA A 160 -55.73 -1.29 0.30
CA ALA A 160 -56.45 -0.04 0.13
C ALA A 160 -57.14 0.02 -1.23
N THR A 161 -58.35 0.57 -1.27
CA THR A 161 -59.07 0.87 -2.50
C THR A 161 -59.32 2.36 -2.58
N PHE A 162 -59.01 2.96 -3.73
CA PHE A 162 -59.21 4.37 -4.02
C PHE A 162 -60.13 4.52 -5.22
N ASP A 163 -61.12 5.39 -5.09
CA ASP A 163 -62.08 5.72 -6.14
C ASP A 163 -62.01 7.23 -6.43
N LEU A 164 -61.85 7.58 -7.70
CA LEU A 164 -61.75 8.96 -8.17
C LEU A 164 -62.57 9.14 -9.45
N ALA A 165 -63.31 10.25 -9.53
CA ALA A 165 -63.96 10.73 -10.75
C ALA A 165 -63.52 12.18 -11.04
N PRO A 166 -63.64 12.67 -12.29
CA PRO A 166 -63.28 14.05 -12.62
C PRO A 166 -64.01 15.05 -11.71
N ASP A 167 -63.27 16.06 -11.22
CA ASP A 167 -63.78 17.12 -10.34
C ASP A 167 -64.43 16.65 -9.02
N THR A 168 -64.12 15.43 -8.58
CA THR A 168 -64.57 14.89 -7.28
C THR A 168 -63.39 14.61 -6.34
N PRO A 169 -63.59 14.71 -5.01
CA PRO A 169 -62.55 14.31 -4.06
C PRO A 169 -62.23 12.82 -4.16
N LEU A 170 -60.97 12.47 -3.94
CA LEU A 170 -60.52 11.09 -3.80
C LEU A 170 -61.21 10.43 -2.59
N THR A 171 -61.86 9.29 -2.81
CA THR A 171 -62.43 8.48 -1.73
C THR A 171 -61.63 7.20 -1.56
N HIS A 172 -61.55 6.68 -0.34
CA HIS A 172 -60.75 5.49 -0.07
C HIS A 172 -61.33 4.59 1.01
N VAL A 173 -60.92 3.32 1.00
CA VAL A 173 -61.20 2.32 2.04
C VAL A 173 -59.89 1.61 2.37
N LEU A 174 -59.53 1.58 3.65
CA LEU A 174 -58.29 0.98 4.16
C LEU A 174 -58.60 -0.27 4.99
N ASP A 175 -57.86 -1.36 4.74
CA ASP A 175 -57.94 -2.61 5.49
C ASP A 175 -56.61 -2.90 6.20
N PHE A 176 -56.67 -2.96 7.53
CA PHE A 176 -55.54 -3.17 8.43
C PHE A 176 -55.39 -4.63 8.88
N THR A 177 -56.23 -5.52 8.41
CA THR A 177 -56.38 -6.87 8.97
C THR A 177 -56.11 -7.98 7.96
N THR A 178 -56.54 -7.81 6.72
CA THR A 178 -56.40 -8.84 5.69
C THR A 178 -54.97 -8.87 5.14
N ALA A 179 -54.37 -10.06 5.12
CA ALA A 179 -53.05 -10.26 4.52
C ALA A 179 -53.05 -9.94 3.00
N PRO A 180 -51.96 -9.39 2.46
CA PRO A 180 -51.74 -9.31 1.02
C PRO A 180 -51.81 -10.68 0.34
N SER A 181 -52.19 -10.68 -0.93
CA SER A 181 -52.29 -11.89 -1.76
C SER A 181 -50.95 -12.60 -1.96
N GLU A 182 -49.87 -11.82 -2.06
CA GLU A 182 -48.50 -12.29 -2.14
C GLU A 182 -47.74 -11.76 -0.92
N LEU A 183 -47.26 -12.67 -0.09
CA LEU A 183 -46.53 -12.36 1.13
C LEU A 183 -45.47 -13.44 1.34
N SER A 184 -44.20 -13.06 1.35
CA SER A 184 -43.15 -13.94 1.87
C SER A 184 -43.00 -13.78 3.39
N ASP A 185 -42.45 -14.80 4.04
CA ASP A 185 -42.12 -14.71 5.47
C ASP A 185 -41.08 -13.60 5.74
N GLU A 186 -40.22 -13.30 4.76
CA GLU A 186 -39.23 -12.21 4.82
C GLU A 186 -39.90 -10.83 4.73
N ASP A 187 -40.91 -10.65 3.87
CA ASP A 187 -41.66 -9.38 3.79
C ASP A 187 -42.40 -9.08 5.10
N ALA A 188 -42.92 -10.12 5.76
CA ALA A 188 -43.53 -9.99 7.08
C ALA A 188 -42.53 -9.53 8.16
N ALA A 189 -41.30 -10.04 8.09
CA ALA A 189 -40.22 -9.64 8.99
C ALA A 189 -39.79 -8.18 8.70
N ASP A 190 -39.60 -7.84 7.43
CA ASP A 190 -39.31 -6.47 6.96
C ASP A 190 -40.39 -5.47 7.36
N GLU A 191 -41.67 -5.81 7.23
CA GLU A 191 -42.78 -4.96 7.67
C GLU A 191 -42.69 -4.62 9.15
N LEU A 192 -42.38 -5.60 10.01
CA LEU A 192 -42.24 -5.35 11.45
C LEU A 192 -40.92 -4.64 11.80
N ARG A 193 -39.88 -4.78 10.97
CA ARG A 193 -38.60 -4.06 11.07
C ARG A 193 -38.73 -2.59 10.68
N LEU A 194 -39.35 -2.31 9.54
CA LEU A 194 -39.53 -0.98 8.95
C LEU A 194 -40.62 -0.19 9.70
N LEU A 195 -41.75 -0.84 10.00
CA LEU A 195 -42.95 -0.25 10.59
C LEU A 195 -43.32 -0.97 11.90
N PRO A 196 -42.49 -0.83 12.95
CA PRO A 196 -42.63 -1.57 14.21
C PRO A 196 -43.84 -1.12 15.01
N ARG A 197 -44.72 -2.05 15.36
CA ARG A 197 -45.98 -1.76 16.06
C ARG A 197 -46.12 -2.57 17.34
N ASN A 198 -46.95 -2.05 18.26
CA ASN A 198 -47.24 -2.69 19.53
C ASN A 198 -47.86 -4.07 19.30
N PRO A 199 -47.61 -5.07 20.16
CA PRO A 199 -48.10 -6.44 19.95
C PRO A 199 -49.60 -6.56 19.62
N ASN A 200 -50.44 -5.72 20.24
CA ASN A 200 -51.90 -5.72 20.01
C ASN A 200 -52.32 -5.19 18.62
N ALA A 201 -51.41 -4.51 17.92
CA ALA A 201 -51.61 -3.96 16.58
C ALA A 201 -50.99 -4.85 15.49
N ILE A 202 -50.46 -6.02 15.85
CA ILE A 202 -49.89 -6.99 14.91
C ILE A 202 -50.94 -8.06 14.62
N PRO A 203 -51.40 -8.21 13.37
CA PRO A 203 -52.25 -9.33 13.00
C PRO A 203 -51.56 -10.69 13.22
N ASP A 204 -52.32 -11.71 13.60
CA ASP A 204 -51.80 -13.07 13.87
C ASP A 204 -51.00 -13.66 12.70
N TRP A 205 -51.42 -13.39 11.46
CA TRP A 205 -50.73 -13.86 10.26
C TRP A 205 -49.34 -13.22 10.12
N LEU A 206 -49.22 -11.93 10.47
CA LEU A 206 -47.99 -11.16 10.30
C LEU A 206 -46.94 -11.62 11.30
N ILE A 207 -47.32 -11.75 12.58
CA ILE A 207 -46.39 -12.25 13.61
C ILE A 207 -45.97 -13.69 13.34
N ALA A 208 -46.90 -14.55 12.89
CA ALA A 208 -46.59 -15.94 12.58
C ALA A 208 -45.59 -16.06 11.41
N ALA A 209 -45.75 -15.26 10.35
CA ALA A 209 -44.84 -15.23 9.21
C ALA A 209 -43.46 -14.68 9.57
N ALA A 210 -43.40 -13.56 10.28
CA ALA A 210 -42.15 -12.96 10.71
C ALA A 210 -41.34 -13.88 11.66
N LEU A 211 -42.02 -14.62 12.55
CA LEU A 211 -41.38 -15.61 13.41
C LEU A 211 -40.79 -16.78 12.62
N ARG A 212 -41.44 -17.23 11.53
CA ARG A 212 -40.88 -18.27 10.64
C ARG A 212 -39.62 -17.78 9.94
N SER A 213 -39.63 -16.55 9.41
CA SER A 213 -38.43 -15.93 8.83
C SER A 213 -37.29 -15.83 9.84
N SER A 214 -37.56 -15.33 11.05
CA SER A 214 -36.54 -15.24 12.11
C SER A 214 -35.94 -16.60 12.48
N GLN A 215 -36.74 -17.67 12.49
CA GLN A 215 -36.27 -19.03 12.74
C GLN A 215 -35.37 -19.55 11.60
N ALA A 216 -35.71 -19.24 10.34
CA ALA A 216 -34.90 -19.61 9.18
C ALA A 216 -33.57 -18.82 9.14
N ALA A 217 -33.60 -17.51 9.41
CA ALA A 217 -32.44 -16.63 9.37
C ALA A 217 -31.39 -16.93 10.46
N ARG A 218 -31.81 -17.46 11.62
CA ARG A 218 -30.91 -17.88 12.72
C ARG A 218 -29.92 -18.99 12.35
N ALA A 219 -30.05 -19.60 11.17
CA ALA A 219 -29.11 -20.59 10.64
C ALA A 219 -28.04 -19.98 9.69
N GLY A 220 -28.18 -18.72 9.26
CA GLY A 220 -27.44 -18.18 8.11
C GLY A 220 -26.43 -17.06 8.37
N TYR A 221 -26.50 -16.34 9.50
CA TYR A 221 -25.70 -15.12 9.68
C TYR A 221 -24.76 -15.20 10.89
N ALA A 222 -23.47 -15.28 10.59
CA ALA A 222 -22.37 -15.18 11.54
C ALA A 222 -21.26 -14.31 10.94
N GLU A 223 -21.59 -13.09 10.51
CA GLU A 223 -20.57 -12.10 10.18
C GLU A 223 -20.90 -10.76 10.85
N THR A 224 -19.91 -10.23 11.55
CA THR A 224 -19.88 -8.82 11.97
C THR A 224 -19.86 -7.97 10.71
N PRO A 225 -20.80 -7.01 10.54
CA PRO A 225 -20.82 -6.16 9.36
C PRO A 225 -19.48 -5.45 9.20
N ASP A 226 -18.92 -5.52 7.99
CA ASP A 226 -17.75 -4.75 7.62
C ASP A 226 -18.06 -3.26 7.72
N ALA A 227 -17.07 -2.46 8.11
CA ALA A 227 -17.20 -1.01 8.22
C ALA A 227 -17.16 -0.41 6.81
N GLY A 228 -18.29 -0.46 6.09
CA GLY A 228 -18.39 0.17 4.79
C GLY A 228 -18.13 1.69 4.82
N PRO A 229 -18.16 2.38 3.67
CA PRO A 229 -17.92 3.82 3.58
C PRO A 229 -18.96 4.63 4.36
N ALA A 230 -18.53 5.70 5.03
CA ALA A 230 -19.43 6.53 5.84
C ALA A 230 -20.60 7.08 5.01
N GLU A 231 -21.82 7.05 5.55
CA GLU A 231 -23.04 7.53 4.89
C GLU A 231 -23.48 8.89 5.46
N PHE A 232 -23.82 9.84 4.59
CA PHE A 232 -24.29 11.15 5.02
C PHE A 232 -25.80 11.16 5.25
N VAL A 233 -26.25 11.80 6.32
CA VAL A 233 -27.67 11.87 6.70
C VAL A 233 -28.26 13.23 6.36
N ARG A 234 -29.25 13.22 5.47
CA ARG A 234 -30.07 14.41 5.19
C ARG A 234 -31.09 14.68 6.30
N VAL A 235 -31.37 15.96 6.54
CA VAL A 235 -32.34 16.40 7.57
C VAL A 235 -33.78 16.15 7.10
N PHE A 236 -34.11 16.56 5.88
CA PHE A 236 -35.42 16.42 5.24
C PHE A 236 -35.31 15.54 3.99
N ASP A 237 -36.43 15.01 3.49
CA ASP A 237 -36.43 14.16 2.30
C ASP A 237 -36.52 14.95 0.99
N GLY A 238 -37.03 16.17 1.04
CA GLY A 238 -37.08 17.06 -0.10
C GLY A 238 -37.63 18.43 0.27
N VAL A 239 -38.03 19.16 -0.77
CA VAL A 239 -38.69 20.47 -0.66
C VAL A 239 -39.98 20.39 -1.45
N GLY A 240 -41.10 20.74 -0.82
CA GLY A 240 -42.42 20.78 -1.44
C GLY A 240 -42.53 21.92 -2.47
N SER A 241 -43.60 21.90 -3.26
CA SER A 241 -43.87 22.93 -4.27
C SER A 241 -44.04 24.34 -3.68
N ASP A 242 -44.34 24.45 -2.39
CA ASP A 242 -44.46 25.70 -1.64
C ASP A 242 -43.12 26.21 -1.08
N GLY A 243 -42.02 25.49 -1.33
CA GLY A 243 -40.68 25.80 -0.85
C GLY A 243 -40.41 25.33 0.58
N ARG A 244 -41.34 24.62 1.23
CA ARG A 244 -41.14 24.10 2.59
C ARG A 244 -40.47 22.73 2.59
N PRO A 245 -39.68 22.38 3.62
CA PRO A 245 -39.11 21.04 3.72
C PRO A 245 -40.19 19.97 3.90
N THR A 246 -40.02 18.82 3.24
CA THR A 246 -40.93 17.67 3.32
C THR A 246 -40.22 16.42 3.80
N TRP A 247 -40.94 15.52 4.47
CA TRP A 247 -40.44 14.21 4.88
C TRP A 247 -41.58 13.20 4.96
N TYR A 248 -41.28 11.95 4.61
CA TYR A 248 -42.23 10.84 4.67
C TYR A 248 -41.55 9.67 5.38
N ARG A 249 -41.52 9.76 6.72
CA ARG A 249 -40.78 8.83 7.58
C ARG A 249 -41.69 8.30 8.69
N PRO A 250 -41.55 7.02 9.11
CA PRO A 250 -42.39 6.46 10.15
C PRO A 250 -42.27 7.27 11.46
N VAL A 251 -43.41 7.58 12.08
CA VAL A 251 -43.41 8.24 13.39
C VAL A 251 -42.77 7.34 14.44
N LEU A 252 -41.96 7.93 15.31
CA LEU A 252 -41.27 7.23 16.39
C LEU A 252 -42.10 7.23 17.68
N GLY A 253 -42.03 6.13 18.44
CA GLY A 253 -42.60 6.07 19.79
C GLY A 253 -41.88 7.02 20.74
N ALA A 254 -42.54 7.49 21.80
CA ALA A 254 -42.00 8.53 22.67
C ALA A 254 -40.63 8.18 23.29
N ARG A 255 -40.44 6.97 23.85
CA ARG A 255 -39.15 6.59 24.45
C ARG A 255 -38.07 6.32 23.42
N GLU A 256 -38.45 5.73 22.29
CA GLU A 256 -37.51 5.51 21.18
C GLU A 256 -36.99 6.84 20.64
N ARG A 257 -37.88 7.83 20.48
CA ARG A 257 -37.49 9.19 20.10
C ARG A 257 -36.49 9.78 21.09
N GLU A 258 -36.72 9.66 22.40
CA GLU A 258 -35.78 10.15 23.42
C GLU A 258 -34.42 9.46 23.32
N ALA A 259 -34.40 8.12 23.20
CA ALA A 259 -33.16 7.35 23.06
C ALA A 259 -32.38 7.71 21.78
N ILE A 260 -33.09 7.95 20.66
CA ILE A 260 -32.46 8.39 19.40
C ILE A 260 -31.94 9.82 19.53
N VAL A 261 -32.66 10.74 20.18
CA VAL A 261 -32.15 12.10 20.43
C VAL A 261 -30.86 12.06 21.25
N GLU A 262 -30.82 11.24 22.31
CA GLU A 262 -29.63 11.05 23.15
C GLU A 262 -28.46 10.50 22.31
N TYR A 263 -28.68 9.40 21.57
CA TYR A 263 -27.69 8.83 20.65
C TYR A 263 -27.12 9.86 19.68
N LEU A 264 -27.99 10.62 19.01
CA LEU A 264 -27.58 11.59 17.99
C LEU A 264 -26.84 12.80 18.57
N SER A 265 -27.18 13.18 19.81
CA SER A 265 -26.62 14.37 20.48
C SER A 265 -25.29 14.08 21.17
N ASP A 266 -25.13 12.87 21.73
CA ASP A 266 -23.95 12.46 22.50
C ASP A 266 -22.82 11.91 21.61
N ALA A 267 -23.12 11.65 20.33
CA ALA A 267 -22.12 11.20 19.37
C ALA A 267 -20.97 12.20 19.20
N PRO A 268 -19.73 11.75 18.96
CA PRO A 268 -18.59 12.62 18.72
C PRO A 268 -18.79 13.61 17.56
N ILE A 269 -18.33 14.85 17.75
CA ILE A 269 -18.33 15.91 16.74
C ILE A 269 -17.06 15.81 15.89
N VAL A 270 -17.20 15.70 14.57
CA VAL A 270 -16.08 15.65 13.61
C VAL A 270 -15.80 16.97 12.92
N LEU A 271 -16.81 17.83 12.83
CA LEU A 271 -16.68 19.16 12.23
C LEU A 271 -17.60 20.13 12.96
N SER A 272 -17.10 21.32 13.28
CA SER A 272 -17.89 22.39 13.89
C SER A 272 -17.49 23.74 13.33
N ALA A 273 -18.47 24.53 12.93
CA ALA A 273 -18.30 25.91 12.50
C ALA A 273 -18.82 26.88 13.57
N ARG A 274 -18.25 28.08 13.62
CA ARG A 274 -18.78 29.16 14.46
C ARG A 274 -20.02 29.75 13.79
N GLY A 275 -21.20 29.24 14.13
CA GLY A 275 -22.46 29.74 13.56
C GLY A 275 -23.69 28.91 13.93
N ARG A 276 -24.86 29.46 13.64
CA ARG A 276 -26.16 28.78 13.71
C ARG A 276 -26.96 29.07 12.44
N THR A 277 -27.78 28.13 11.99
CA THR A 277 -28.72 28.30 10.88
C THR A 277 -30.15 28.54 11.39
N PRO A 278 -31.04 29.09 10.54
CA PRO A 278 -32.46 29.20 10.84
C PRO A 278 -33.14 27.85 11.14
N ASP A 279 -34.21 27.91 11.90
CA ASP A 279 -35.19 26.84 12.06
C ASP A 279 -36.20 26.88 10.90
N GLU A 280 -36.05 25.99 9.93
CA GLU A 280 -36.87 25.92 8.71
C GLU A 280 -38.34 25.57 8.98
N LEU A 281 -38.65 25.02 10.16
CA LEU A 281 -40.02 24.70 10.59
C LEU A 281 -40.54 25.66 11.68
N GLY A 282 -39.71 26.60 12.11
CA GLY A 282 -40.00 27.55 13.18
C GLY A 282 -39.88 29.00 12.73
N THR A 283 -39.84 29.90 13.70
CA THR A 283 -39.67 31.34 13.49
C THR A 283 -38.32 31.86 13.95
N ASP A 284 -37.45 30.99 14.47
CA ASP A 284 -36.14 31.36 15.02
C ASP A 284 -35.07 31.33 13.92
N GLU A 285 -34.56 32.50 13.55
CA GLU A 285 -33.58 32.68 12.48
C GLU A 285 -32.14 32.26 12.89
N SER A 286 -31.90 31.88 14.14
CA SER A 286 -30.57 31.48 14.62
C SER A 286 -30.65 30.33 15.63
N ALA A 287 -31.31 29.25 15.24
CA ALA A 287 -31.71 28.19 16.17
C ALA A 287 -30.81 26.95 16.15
N VAL A 288 -30.17 26.61 15.03
CA VAL A 288 -29.54 25.29 14.85
C VAL A 288 -28.02 25.40 14.76
N PRO A 289 -27.24 24.84 15.70
CA PRO A 289 -25.78 24.83 15.62
C PRO A 289 -25.25 24.19 14.33
N MET A 290 -24.18 24.78 13.77
CA MET A 290 -23.48 24.22 12.62
C MET A 290 -22.37 23.24 13.09
N ALA A 291 -22.75 22.01 13.38
CA ALA A 291 -21.80 20.93 13.65
C ALA A 291 -22.25 19.61 13.01
N PHE A 292 -21.31 18.69 12.86
CA PHE A 292 -21.53 17.34 12.33
C PHE A 292 -21.04 16.31 13.32
N HIS A 293 -21.88 15.30 13.57
CA HIS A 293 -21.62 14.19 14.47
C HIS A 293 -21.44 12.91 13.66
N THR A 294 -20.81 11.90 14.28
CA THR A 294 -20.67 10.57 13.69
C THR A 294 -20.60 9.46 14.75
N ASP A 295 -21.04 8.26 14.39
CA ASP A 295 -20.75 7.00 15.08
C ASP A 295 -19.69 6.16 14.35
N GLY A 296 -19.03 6.72 13.34
CA GLY A 296 -18.08 6.05 12.47
C GLY A 296 -18.71 5.39 11.24
N ARG A 297 -20.05 5.20 11.21
CA ARG A 297 -20.78 4.68 10.05
C ARG A 297 -21.62 5.76 9.37
N PHE A 298 -22.35 6.56 10.14
CA PHE A 298 -23.16 7.67 9.64
C PHE A 298 -22.55 9.00 10.04
N VAL A 299 -22.78 10.02 9.22
CA VAL A 299 -22.42 11.41 9.48
C VAL A 299 -23.68 12.25 9.38
N TRP A 300 -24.04 12.97 10.44
CA TRP A 300 -25.25 13.78 10.47
C TRP A 300 -24.98 15.19 11.00
N PRO A 301 -25.65 16.22 10.45
CA PRO A 301 -25.62 17.54 11.06
C PRO A 301 -26.38 17.53 12.41
N THR A 302 -25.97 18.39 13.35
CA THR A 302 -26.68 18.63 14.63
C THR A 302 -28.18 18.94 14.41
N ALA A 303 -28.52 19.47 13.24
CA ALA A 303 -29.90 19.68 12.80
C ALA A 303 -30.78 18.42 12.95
N VAL A 304 -30.28 17.21 12.67
CA VAL A 304 -31.09 15.97 12.76
C VAL A 304 -31.60 15.76 14.19
N ALA A 305 -30.74 15.87 15.20
CA ALA A 305 -31.12 15.77 16.61
C ALA A 305 -32.06 16.92 17.02
N TYR A 306 -31.78 18.14 16.56
CA TYR A 306 -32.59 19.32 16.85
C TYR A 306 -34.03 19.18 16.33
N TYR A 307 -34.22 18.83 15.06
CA TYR A 307 -35.55 18.70 14.45
C TYR A 307 -36.32 17.51 15.02
N LEU A 308 -35.65 16.41 15.34
CA LEU A 308 -36.28 15.28 16.05
C LEU A 308 -36.79 15.70 17.42
N HIS A 309 -35.97 16.40 18.20
CA HIS A 309 -36.31 16.82 19.55
C HIS A 309 -37.41 17.90 19.56
N LYS A 310 -37.25 18.96 18.76
CA LYS A 310 -38.14 20.13 18.79
C LYS A 310 -39.43 19.93 18.00
N HIS A 311 -39.32 19.34 16.80
CA HIS A 311 -40.42 19.26 15.83
C HIS A 311 -40.93 17.83 15.62
N GLY A 312 -40.27 16.82 16.21
CA GLY A 312 -40.67 15.42 16.06
C GLY A 312 -40.35 14.81 14.69
N VAL A 313 -39.50 15.46 13.88
CA VAL A 313 -39.11 14.98 12.55
C VAL A 313 -38.22 13.74 12.69
N PRO A 314 -38.68 12.53 12.28
CA PRO A 314 -37.87 11.32 12.40
C PRO A 314 -36.60 11.40 11.53
N PRO A 315 -35.46 10.83 11.95
CA PRO A 315 -34.29 10.67 11.07
C PRO A 315 -34.60 9.72 9.90
N VAL A 316 -33.73 9.72 8.89
CA VAL A 316 -33.84 8.77 7.76
C VAL A 316 -33.89 7.33 8.26
N GLN A 317 -34.71 6.50 7.62
CA GLN A 317 -35.01 5.14 8.07
C GLN A 317 -33.75 4.29 8.30
N ARG A 318 -32.78 4.34 7.39
CA ARG A 318 -31.53 3.58 7.51
C ARG A 318 -30.73 3.92 8.77
N LEU A 319 -30.72 5.18 9.20
CA LEU A 319 -30.07 5.58 10.45
C LEU A 319 -30.83 5.03 11.65
N VAL A 320 -32.16 5.09 11.65
CA VAL A 320 -32.99 4.52 12.72
C VAL A 320 -32.76 3.00 12.83
N GLU A 321 -32.70 2.30 11.70
CA GLU A 321 -32.41 0.86 11.64
C GLU A 321 -31.01 0.54 12.17
N HIS A 322 -30.02 1.34 11.82
CA HIS A 322 -28.67 1.23 12.35
C HIS A 322 -28.65 1.39 13.88
N ILE A 323 -29.24 2.48 14.38
CA ILE A 323 -29.32 2.77 15.83
C ILE A 323 -30.01 1.61 16.56
N ARG A 324 -31.09 1.06 16.01
CA ARG A 324 -31.77 -0.12 16.57
C ARG A 324 -30.86 -1.36 16.57
N ALA A 325 -30.12 -1.61 15.49
CA ALA A 325 -29.22 -2.74 15.37
C ALA A 325 -28.08 -2.69 16.42
N VAL A 326 -27.56 -1.50 16.72
CA VAL A 326 -26.58 -1.26 17.79
C VAL A 326 -27.22 -1.03 19.17
N ARG A 327 -28.53 -1.29 19.30
CA ARG A 327 -29.31 -1.18 20.54
C ARG A 327 -29.29 0.21 21.18
N HIS A 328 -29.24 1.25 20.37
CA HIS A 328 -29.17 2.65 20.79
C HIS A 328 -27.91 2.98 21.60
N LEU A 329 -26.85 2.19 21.45
CA LEU A 329 -25.56 2.42 22.11
C LEU A 329 -24.54 2.94 21.11
N LEU A 330 -23.93 4.08 21.43
CA LEU A 330 -22.79 4.57 20.68
C LEU A 330 -21.60 3.62 20.84
N PRO A 331 -20.74 3.51 19.82
CA PRO A 331 -19.50 2.76 19.96
C PRO A 331 -18.61 3.38 21.03
N ASP A 332 -18.02 2.54 21.89
CA ASP A 332 -17.10 3.00 22.95
C ASP A 332 -15.93 3.82 22.39
N ARG A 333 -15.48 3.47 21.17
CA ARG A 333 -14.39 4.12 20.44
C ARG A 333 -14.64 4.07 18.94
N ILE A 334 -14.29 5.16 18.26
CA ILE A 334 -14.34 5.28 16.80
C ILE A 334 -12.89 5.35 16.29
N PRO A 335 -12.52 4.54 15.27
CA PRO A 335 -11.20 4.62 14.66
C PRO A 335 -10.90 6.02 14.13
N ALA A 336 -9.64 6.47 14.25
CA ALA A 336 -9.21 7.78 13.79
C ALA A 336 -9.47 7.97 12.28
N ILE A 337 -9.25 6.93 11.47
CA ILE A 337 -9.54 6.94 10.03
C ILE A 337 -11.03 7.16 9.76
N ALA A 338 -11.91 6.54 10.54
CA ALA A 338 -13.35 6.73 10.39
C ALA A 338 -13.78 8.16 10.75
N LEU A 339 -13.14 8.78 11.76
CA LEU A 339 -13.37 10.19 12.10
C LEU A 339 -12.87 11.14 10.98
N ASP A 340 -11.69 10.87 10.42
CA ASP A 340 -11.13 11.68 9.32
C ASP A 340 -11.99 11.55 8.05
N ARG A 341 -12.45 10.33 7.72
CA ARG A 341 -13.41 10.07 6.64
C ARG A 341 -14.73 10.79 6.87
N ALA A 342 -15.27 10.75 8.08
CA ALA A 342 -16.50 11.45 8.43
C ALA A 342 -16.34 12.97 8.31
N SER A 343 -15.17 13.52 8.68
CA SER A 343 -14.84 14.93 8.52
C SER A 343 -14.75 15.34 7.04
N ALA A 344 -14.10 14.52 6.20
CA ALA A 344 -14.06 14.70 4.75
C ALA A 344 -15.47 14.74 4.14
N LEU A 345 -16.32 13.79 4.52
CA LEU A 345 -17.70 13.73 4.05
C LEU A 345 -18.52 14.95 4.50
N ALA A 346 -18.37 15.39 5.75
CA ALA A 346 -19.01 16.60 6.26
C ALA A 346 -18.56 17.88 5.54
N MET A 347 -17.34 17.91 4.99
CA MET A 347 -16.82 18.99 4.14
C MET A 347 -17.27 18.88 2.68
N GLY A 348 -18.02 17.83 2.31
CA GLY A 348 -18.47 17.60 0.94
C GLY A 348 -17.36 17.17 -0.03
N ARG A 349 -16.27 16.57 0.49
CA ARG A 349 -15.16 16.05 -0.33
C ARG A 349 -15.07 14.52 -0.21
N PRO A 350 -14.61 13.81 -1.25
CA PRO A 350 -14.31 12.40 -1.14
C PRO A 350 -13.13 12.15 -0.17
N TRP A 351 -13.13 10.97 0.45
CA TRP A 351 -12.02 10.48 1.25
C TRP A 351 -10.86 10.05 0.35
N ASP A 352 -9.64 10.45 0.73
CA ASP A 352 -8.40 10.06 0.04
C ASP A 352 -7.62 9.10 0.92
N GLU A 353 -7.42 7.88 0.43
CA GLU A 353 -6.76 6.82 1.16
C GLU A 353 -5.29 7.13 1.48
N SER A 354 -4.65 7.99 0.67
CA SER A 354 -3.27 8.43 0.90
C SER A 354 -3.12 9.29 2.17
N GLU A 355 -4.21 9.86 2.71
CA GLU A 355 -4.19 10.57 3.99
C GLU A 355 -3.85 9.60 5.15
N ALA A 356 -4.45 8.40 5.15
CA ALA A 356 -4.15 7.37 6.14
C ALA A 356 -2.73 6.82 5.99
N GLU A 357 -2.28 6.59 4.75
CA GLU A 357 -0.91 6.15 4.47
C GLU A 357 0.12 7.18 4.96
N THR A 358 -0.11 8.46 4.67
CA THR A 358 0.77 9.55 5.11
C THR A 358 0.85 9.63 6.63
N ALA A 359 -0.29 9.53 7.33
CA ALA A 359 -0.32 9.49 8.79
C ALA A 359 0.43 8.27 9.36
N ALA A 360 0.29 7.10 8.72
CA ALA A 360 0.98 5.88 9.13
C ALA A 360 2.50 6.00 8.99
N HIS A 361 2.99 6.49 7.84
CA HIS A 361 4.42 6.75 7.61
C HIS A 361 4.96 7.77 8.62
N ALA A 362 4.23 8.87 8.86
CA ALA A 362 4.63 9.88 9.84
C ALA A 362 4.74 9.32 11.27
N ALA A 363 3.87 8.39 11.65
CA ALA A 363 3.89 7.73 12.95
C ALA A 363 5.09 6.76 13.12
N MET A 364 5.66 6.24 12.03
CA MET A 364 6.78 5.29 12.10
C MET A 364 8.07 5.93 12.61
N GLY A 365 8.23 7.25 12.55
CA GLY A 365 9.46 7.92 13.03
C GLY A 365 9.83 7.57 14.48
N ALA A 366 8.85 7.34 15.36
CA ALA A 366 9.11 6.89 16.73
C ALA A 366 9.64 5.44 16.80
N VAL A 367 9.12 4.56 15.94
CA VAL A 367 9.54 3.16 15.82
C VAL A 367 10.94 3.08 15.20
N GLU A 368 11.17 3.81 14.11
CA GLU A 368 12.44 3.90 13.41
C GLU A 368 13.56 4.39 14.34
N SER A 369 13.29 5.42 15.14
CA SER A 369 14.23 5.93 16.13
C SER A 369 14.68 4.83 17.11
N VAL A 370 13.74 4.04 17.65
CA VAL A 370 14.07 2.92 18.55
C VAL A 370 14.85 1.83 17.82
N ILE A 371 14.48 1.49 16.58
CA ILE A 371 15.16 0.48 15.77
C ILE A 371 16.62 0.87 15.53
N ILE A 372 16.89 2.12 15.16
CA ILE A 372 18.24 2.62 14.87
C ILE A 372 19.06 2.71 16.16
N GLU A 373 18.53 3.38 17.20
CA GLU A 373 19.25 3.60 18.46
C GLU A 373 19.58 2.31 19.20
N ARG A 374 18.64 1.34 19.19
CA ARG A 374 18.82 0.05 19.86
C ARG A 374 19.39 -1.03 18.96
N GLN A 375 19.63 -0.72 17.68
CA GLN A 375 20.16 -1.64 16.67
C GLN A 375 19.34 -2.93 16.64
N ILE A 376 18.03 -2.81 16.41
CA ILE A 376 17.11 -3.95 16.35
C ILE A 376 17.28 -4.67 15.00
N SER A 377 17.41 -5.99 15.00
CA SER A 377 17.54 -6.78 13.77
C SER A 377 16.26 -6.70 12.90
N PRO A 378 16.38 -6.52 11.57
CA PRO A 378 15.27 -6.61 10.60
C PRO A 378 14.46 -7.91 10.64
N ARG A 379 14.99 -8.96 11.26
CA ARG A 379 14.31 -10.26 11.40
C ARG A 379 13.16 -10.19 12.41
N TYR A 380 13.19 -9.24 13.33
CA TYR A 380 12.27 -9.19 14.47
C TYR A 380 11.25 -8.07 14.41
N TYR A 381 11.23 -7.28 13.34
CA TYR A 381 10.20 -6.26 13.14
C TYR A 381 9.67 -6.25 11.71
N SER A 382 8.44 -5.75 11.57
CA SER A 382 7.81 -5.41 10.30
C SER A 382 6.96 -4.16 10.51
N VAL A 383 7.08 -3.18 9.62
CA VAL A 383 6.34 -1.92 9.71
C VAL A 383 5.45 -1.77 8.49
N LEU A 384 4.18 -1.49 8.73
CA LEU A 384 3.10 -1.39 7.74
C LEU A 384 2.78 -2.69 6.98
N GLU A 385 3.40 -3.81 7.35
CA GLU A 385 3.19 -5.14 6.77
C GLU A 385 3.14 -6.21 7.86
N ASP A 386 2.29 -7.23 7.68
CA ASP A 386 2.30 -8.40 8.55
C ASP A 386 3.43 -9.36 8.17
N ARG A 387 4.18 -9.81 9.17
CA ARG A 387 5.25 -10.80 9.01
C ARG A 387 5.22 -11.78 10.16
N GLU A 388 5.24 -13.06 9.80
CA GLU A 388 5.32 -14.14 10.77
C GLU A 388 6.66 -14.08 11.54
N HIS A 389 6.61 -14.36 12.84
CA HIS A 389 7.76 -14.36 13.75
C HIS A 389 8.49 -13.00 13.93
N ALA A 390 7.85 -11.90 13.57
CA ALA A 390 8.31 -10.54 13.84
C ALA A 390 7.27 -9.73 14.62
N TRP A 391 7.73 -8.69 15.32
CA TRP A 391 6.86 -7.64 15.83
C TRP A 391 6.37 -6.79 14.66
N SER A 392 5.15 -7.02 14.25
CA SER A 392 4.55 -6.46 13.05
C SER A 392 3.50 -5.42 13.42
N LEU A 393 3.58 -4.22 12.87
CA LEU A 393 2.49 -3.24 12.87
C LEU A 393 1.93 -3.15 11.46
N PHE A 394 0.64 -3.39 11.28
CA PHE A 394 -0.01 -3.30 9.97
C PHE A 394 -1.46 -2.85 10.13
N ARG A 395 -2.05 -2.44 9.01
CA ARG A 395 -3.42 -1.94 8.96
C ARG A 395 -4.41 -3.09 8.76
N ASP A 396 -5.54 -3.01 9.45
CA ASP A 396 -6.67 -3.93 9.38
C ASP A 396 -7.97 -3.11 9.30
N GLY A 397 -8.49 -2.92 8.08
CA GLY A 397 -9.58 -1.99 7.81
C GLY A 397 -9.23 -0.56 8.25
N ASP A 398 -10.07 0.02 9.12
CA ASP A 398 -9.86 1.37 9.68
C ASP A 398 -9.00 1.37 10.96
N ARG A 399 -8.48 0.20 11.37
CA ARG A 399 -7.71 0.02 12.60
C ARG A 399 -6.29 -0.46 12.30
N TYR A 400 -5.47 -0.49 13.34
CA TYR A 400 -4.08 -0.94 13.29
C TYR A 400 -3.86 -2.07 14.28
N GLN A 401 -3.19 -3.13 13.84
CA GLN A 401 -2.77 -4.23 14.70
C GLN A 401 -1.29 -4.18 14.96
N VAL A 402 -0.88 -4.44 16.20
CA VAL A 402 0.50 -4.80 16.55
C VAL A 402 0.52 -6.24 17.01
N ARG A 403 1.30 -7.07 16.32
CA ARG A 403 1.35 -8.52 16.49
C ARG A 403 2.78 -8.97 16.75
N SER A 404 2.96 -9.93 17.67
CA SER A 404 4.27 -10.60 17.90
C SER A 404 4.24 -12.11 17.62
N GLY A 405 3.05 -12.67 17.46
CA GLY A 405 2.81 -14.06 17.11
C GLY A 405 1.34 -14.33 16.80
N PRO A 406 0.97 -15.57 16.42
CA PRO A 406 -0.38 -15.88 15.92
C PRO A 406 -1.53 -15.60 16.91
N LYS A 407 -1.24 -15.55 18.22
CA LYS A 407 -2.23 -15.31 19.29
C LYS A 407 -2.01 -14.00 20.04
N ASP A 408 -0.89 -13.33 19.81
CA ASP A 408 -0.48 -12.14 20.54
C ASP A 408 -0.61 -10.93 19.61
N SER A 409 -1.85 -10.46 19.46
CA SER A 409 -2.22 -9.27 18.69
C SER A 409 -2.95 -8.26 19.57
N VAL A 410 -2.63 -6.99 19.40
CA VAL A 410 -3.31 -5.87 20.05
C VAL A 410 -3.81 -4.91 18.97
N LEU A 411 -5.09 -4.55 19.06
CA LEU A 411 -5.78 -3.68 18.10
C LEU A 411 -5.85 -2.25 18.63
N PHE A 412 -5.63 -1.28 17.73
CA PHE A 412 -5.60 0.14 18.01
C PHE A 412 -6.46 0.92 17.02
N ASP A 413 -7.14 1.95 17.52
CA ASP A 413 -7.97 2.87 16.75
C ASP A 413 -7.14 4.01 16.10
N ASP A 414 -5.88 4.20 16.52
CA ASP A 414 -4.98 5.26 16.05
C ASP A 414 -3.56 4.72 15.82
N VAL A 415 -3.00 4.98 14.65
CA VAL A 415 -1.66 4.53 14.26
C VAL A 415 -0.55 5.06 15.16
N ARG A 416 -0.70 6.27 15.73
CA ARG A 416 0.27 6.85 16.66
C ARG A 416 0.34 6.06 17.95
N GLN A 417 -0.79 5.55 18.42
CA GLN A 417 -0.86 4.69 19.60
C GLN A 417 -0.26 3.31 19.30
N ALA A 418 -0.58 2.73 18.15
CA ALA A 418 0.01 1.47 17.69
C ALA A 418 1.54 1.58 17.55
N ALA A 419 2.03 2.65 16.92
CA ALA A 419 3.45 2.92 16.74
C ALA A 419 4.17 3.12 18.08
N ALA A 420 3.58 3.90 18.99
CA ALA A 420 4.13 4.07 20.34
C ALA A 420 4.18 2.75 21.12
N TYR A 421 3.15 1.90 20.99
CA TYR A 421 3.13 0.57 21.58
C TYR A 421 4.23 -0.31 21.00
N LEU A 422 4.35 -0.40 19.66
CA LEU A 422 5.41 -1.18 19.00
C LEU A 422 6.80 -0.68 19.42
N ALA A 423 7.04 0.64 19.40
CA ALA A 423 8.29 1.24 19.83
C ALA A 423 8.63 0.85 21.29
N GLY A 424 7.64 0.87 22.19
CA GLY A 424 7.80 0.41 23.57
C GLY A 424 8.13 -1.07 23.70
N GLN A 425 7.52 -1.94 22.87
CA GLN A 425 7.81 -3.37 22.84
C GLN A 425 9.23 -3.65 22.32
N LEU A 426 9.64 -3.01 21.23
CA LEU A 426 10.99 -3.13 20.69
C LEU A 426 12.05 -2.63 21.69
N LEU A 427 11.79 -1.49 22.35
CA LEU A 427 12.68 -0.94 23.36
C LEU A 427 12.85 -1.88 24.56
N THR A 428 11.75 -2.44 25.06
CA THR A 428 11.76 -3.32 26.24
C THR A 428 12.48 -4.65 25.95
N ASN A 429 12.35 -5.16 24.73
CA ASN A 429 12.93 -6.44 24.32
C ASN A 429 14.28 -6.30 23.59
N ALA A 430 14.81 -5.08 23.46
CA ALA A 430 15.98 -4.76 22.64
C ALA A 430 17.19 -5.68 22.85
N GLY A 431 17.41 -6.18 24.07
CA GLY A 431 18.51 -7.11 24.37
C GLY A 431 18.43 -8.42 23.60
N GLN A 432 17.21 -8.95 23.36
CA GLN A 432 16.98 -10.20 22.63
C GLN A 432 16.87 -9.99 21.12
N LEU A 433 16.49 -8.78 20.70
CA LEU A 433 16.22 -8.44 19.30
C LEU A 433 17.41 -7.78 18.59
N LYS A 434 18.59 -7.80 19.22
CA LYS A 434 19.77 -7.04 18.77
C LYS A 434 20.31 -7.57 17.44
N LEU A 435 20.65 -6.63 16.55
CA LEU A 435 21.34 -6.87 15.29
C LEU A 435 22.66 -7.62 15.50
N GLN A 436 22.89 -8.63 14.67
CA GLN A 436 24.14 -9.38 14.65
C GLN A 436 25.15 -8.75 13.68
N ASP A 437 26.45 -8.92 13.95
CA ASP A 437 27.47 -8.44 13.03
C ASP A 437 27.40 -9.21 11.70
N GLY A 438 27.50 -8.49 10.58
CA GLY A 438 27.37 -9.03 9.23
C GLY A 438 25.91 -9.21 8.77
N GLU A 439 24.92 -8.97 9.64
CA GLU A 439 23.51 -9.02 9.25
C GLU A 439 23.16 -7.81 8.35
N PRO A 440 22.58 -8.04 7.16
CA PRO A 440 22.14 -6.96 6.28
C PRO A 440 21.03 -6.12 6.92
N ILE A 441 21.11 -4.79 6.75
CA ILE A 441 20.07 -3.85 7.17
C ILE A 441 19.56 -3.03 5.97
N PRO A 442 18.30 -2.58 5.99
CA PRO A 442 17.81 -1.65 4.99
C PRO A 442 18.51 -0.28 5.10
N PRO A 443 18.69 0.47 4.00
CA PRO A 443 19.40 1.75 4.01
C PRO A 443 18.89 2.78 5.02
N TRP A 444 17.57 2.89 5.20
CA TRP A 444 16.96 3.82 6.17
C TRP A 444 17.34 3.51 7.63
N GLN A 445 17.71 2.27 7.94
CA GLN A 445 18.18 1.87 9.27
C GLN A 445 19.66 2.20 9.49
N SER A 446 20.38 2.64 8.46
CA SER A 446 21.79 2.99 8.59
C SER A 446 21.99 4.06 9.67
N PRO A 447 22.82 3.80 10.69
CA PRO A 447 23.14 4.81 11.70
C PRO A 447 24.14 5.85 11.18
N LEU A 448 24.76 5.61 10.02
CA LEU A 448 25.79 6.46 9.42
C LEU A 448 25.33 6.97 8.05
N ARG A 449 25.76 8.18 7.72
CA ARG A 449 25.64 8.75 6.37
C ARG A 449 27.02 8.84 5.74
N VAL A 450 27.07 8.74 4.41
CA VAL A 450 28.28 9.04 3.67
C VAL A 450 28.49 10.56 3.65
N LEU A 451 29.72 10.99 3.90
CA LEU A 451 30.18 12.37 3.93
C LEU A 451 31.04 12.65 2.70
N GLY A 452 31.08 13.91 2.27
CA GLY A 452 31.73 14.31 1.02
C GLY A 452 30.79 14.15 -0.17
N ASP A 453 31.36 13.90 -1.34
CA ASP A 453 30.64 13.77 -2.61
C ASP A 453 30.55 12.32 -3.13
N ASP A 454 30.87 11.35 -2.28
CA ASP A 454 30.73 9.92 -2.58
C ASP A 454 29.25 9.48 -2.63
N PRO A 455 28.94 8.36 -3.30
CA PRO A 455 27.60 7.79 -3.32
C PRO A 455 27.05 7.50 -1.91
N PRO A 456 25.77 7.81 -1.64
CA PRO A 456 25.17 7.57 -0.34
C PRO A 456 24.89 6.06 -0.11
N VAL A 457 24.56 5.66 1.12
CA VAL A 457 24.41 4.24 1.51
C VAL A 457 23.35 3.49 0.68
N GLU A 458 22.34 4.21 0.19
CA GLU A 458 21.26 3.71 -0.66
C GLU A 458 21.75 3.28 -2.05
N SER A 459 22.93 3.74 -2.49
CA SER A 459 23.51 3.37 -3.78
C SER A 459 24.18 1.99 -3.79
N PHE A 460 24.35 1.37 -2.63
CA PHE A 460 25.02 0.07 -2.49
C PHE A 460 24.01 -1.09 -2.47
N ALA A 461 24.44 -2.25 -2.94
CA ALA A 461 23.58 -3.43 -3.07
C ALA A 461 23.21 -4.04 -1.71
N SER A 462 24.10 -3.94 -0.72
CA SER A 462 23.85 -4.35 0.65
C SER A 462 24.66 -3.50 1.62
N ILE A 463 24.13 -3.29 2.83
CA ILE A 463 24.85 -2.69 3.94
C ILE A 463 24.70 -3.54 5.19
N ALA A 464 25.75 -3.63 5.99
CA ALA A 464 25.76 -4.43 7.21
C ALA A 464 26.69 -3.81 8.26
N LYS A 465 26.31 -3.91 9.54
CA LYS A 465 27.23 -3.53 10.62
C LYS A 465 28.26 -4.64 10.82
N VAL A 466 29.54 -4.30 10.83
CA VAL A 466 30.62 -5.28 10.98
C VAL A 466 31.62 -4.85 12.04
N ARG A 467 32.37 -5.83 12.55
CA ARG A 467 33.58 -5.59 13.33
C ARG A 467 34.80 -6.01 12.53
N VAL A 468 35.73 -5.09 12.34
CA VAL A 468 37.00 -5.34 11.64
C VAL A 468 38.17 -5.12 12.58
N GLY A 469 39.26 -5.86 12.39
CA GLY A 469 40.54 -5.59 13.07
C GLY A 469 41.36 -4.54 12.31
N PRO A 470 42.66 -4.40 12.61
CA PRO A 470 43.56 -3.61 11.78
C PRO A 470 43.48 -4.07 10.32
N ILE A 471 43.27 -3.10 9.44
CA ILE A 471 43.03 -3.32 8.02
C ILE A 471 43.62 -2.15 7.23
N GLU A 472 44.11 -2.47 6.03
CA GLU A 472 44.48 -1.44 5.07
C GLU A 472 43.28 -1.11 4.20
N VAL A 473 43.04 0.18 4.04
CA VAL A 473 41.97 0.72 3.22
C VAL A 473 42.54 1.77 2.29
N ASP A 474 41.83 2.07 1.21
CA ASP A 474 42.19 3.12 0.29
C ASP A 474 40.97 3.90 -0.20
N ARG A 475 41.23 5.07 -0.79
CA ARG A 475 40.22 6.01 -1.25
C ARG A 475 40.70 6.75 -2.48
N TYR A 476 39.77 7.00 -3.40
CA TYR A 476 39.93 7.94 -4.51
C TYR A 476 39.18 9.23 -4.17
N GLY A 477 39.89 10.28 -3.77
CA GLY A 477 39.31 11.54 -3.30
C GLY A 477 39.95 12.08 -2.04
N GLU A 478 39.56 13.30 -1.68
CA GLU A 478 40.11 14.02 -0.54
C GLU A 478 39.79 13.35 0.81
N PRO A 479 40.57 13.62 1.89
CA PRO A 479 40.34 13.06 3.23
C PRO A 479 39.08 13.57 3.95
N ASP A 480 38.32 14.49 3.35
CA ASP A 480 37.08 15.05 3.91
C ASP A 480 35.88 14.08 3.84
N GLY A 481 35.95 13.03 3.02
CA GLY A 481 34.97 11.96 3.00
C GLY A 481 35.19 10.89 4.08
N ASN A 482 34.20 10.02 4.24
CA ASN A 482 34.23 8.91 5.22
C ASN A 482 34.03 7.53 4.61
N LEU A 483 33.97 7.42 3.28
CA LEU A 483 33.88 6.14 2.58
C LEU A 483 35.29 5.68 2.16
N VAL A 484 35.67 4.48 2.58
CA VAL A 484 36.94 3.85 2.21
C VAL A 484 36.68 2.43 1.71
N PHE A 485 37.54 1.90 0.84
CA PHE A 485 37.44 0.51 0.38
C PHE A 485 38.57 -0.32 0.95
N VAL A 486 38.37 -1.64 1.05
CA VAL A 486 39.47 -2.57 1.35
C VAL A 486 40.61 -2.29 0.37
N ALA A 487 41.83 -2.14 0.87
CA ALA A 487 42.96 -1.75 0.03
C ALA A 487 43.12 -2.68 -1.18
N ASP A 488 43.51 -2.09 -2.31
CA ASP A 488 43.71 -2.79 -3.58
C ASP A 488 42.41 -3.35 -4.22
N THR A 489 41.23 -2.97 -3.72
CA THR A 489 39.95 -3.23 -4.42
C THR A 489 39.99 -2.58 -5.82
N PRO A 490 39.82 -3.33 -6.92
CA PRO A 490 39.81 -2.75 -8.25
C PRO A 490 38.74 -1.67 -8.39
N PHE A 491 39.03 -0.58 -9.09
CA PHE A 491 38.14 0.59 -9.19
C PHE A 491 36.72 0.21 -9.67
N GLU A 492 36.62 -0.65 -10.67
CA GLU A 492 35.35 -1.15 -11.23
C GLU A 492 34.47 -1.89 -10.20
N LEU A 493 35.08 -2.47 -9.16
CA LEU A 493 34.33 -3.17 -8.12
C LEU A 493 33.79 -2.21 -7.05
N ARG A 494 34.18 -0.93 -7.06
CA ARG A 494 33.84 0.03 -6.00
C ARG A 494 32.46 0.67 -6.17
N GLY A 495 31.81 0.51 -7.32
CA GLY A 495 30.51 1.13 -7.59
C GLY A 495 30.56 2.67 -7.52
N LEU A 496 31.75 3.26 -7.71
CA LEU A 496 31.96 4.70 -7.73
C LEU A 496 31.75 5.24 -9.16
N PRO A 497 31.35 6.52 -9.32
CA PRO A 497 31.30 7.16 -10.63
C PRO A 497 32.67 7.15 -11.33
N PRO A 498 32.74 6.92 -12.66
CA PRO A 498 34.01 6.79 -13.39
C PRO A 498 35.00 7.94 -13.19
N GLU A 499 34.51 9.17 -13.05
CA GLU A 499 35.32 10.37 -12.79
C GLU A 499 36.08 10.32 -11.45
N HIS A 500 35.70 9.44 -10.53
CA HIS A 500 36.44 9.26 -9.28
C HIS A 500 37.81 8.63 -9.53
N ALA A 501 38.02 7.93 -10.65
CA ALA A 501 39.31 7.30 -10.96
C ALA A 501 40.44 8.31 -11.18
N GLU A 502 40.10 9.55 -11.52
CA GLU A 502 41.04 10.67 -11.76
C GLU A 502 41.39 11.42 -10.47
N ARG A 503 40.72 11.10 -9.36
CA ARG A 503 40.94 11.75 -8.06
C ARG A 503 42.22 11.26 -7.39
N PRO A 504 42.80 12.06 -6.47
CA PRO A 504 43.92 11.63 -5.65
C PRO A 504 43.66 10.29 -4.98
N TYR A 505 44.59 9.35 -5.15
CA TYR A 505 44.49 8.04 -4.52
C TYR A 505 45.32 8.03 -3.24
N HIS A 506 44.69 7.65 -2.15
CA HIS A 506 45.29 7.57 -0.82
C HIS A 506 45.13 6.18 -0.22
N ARG A 507 46.14 5.71 0.52
CA ARG A 507 46.11 4.44 1.25
C ARG A 507 46.35 4.70 2.73
N TYR A 508 45.57 4.04 3.57
CA TYR A 508 45.58 4.22 5.02
C TYR A 508 45.65 2.87 5.72
N ARG A 509 46.34 2.84 6.87
CA ARG A 509 46.25 1.74 7.82
C ARG A 509 45.40 2.16 9.00
N LEU A 510 44.35 1.39 9.26
CA LEU A 510 43.59 1.49 10.51
C LEU A 510 44.40 0.82 11.62
N SER A 511 44.55 1.51 12.75
CA SER A 511 45.26 1.06 13.94
C SER A 511 44.73 -0.26 14.53
N ASP A 512 45.53 -0.89 15.42
CA ASP A 512 45.35 -2.24 15.97
C ASP A 512 44.12 -2.48 16.86
N GLU A 513 43.15 -1.55 16.87
CA GLU A 513 41.89 -1.70 17.61
C GLU A 513 40.81 -2.40 16.77
N SER A 514 39.82 -3.01 17.42
CA SER A 514 38.65 -3.54 16.71
C SER A 514 37.63 -2.43 16.45
N TRP A 515 37.31 -2.20 15.18
CA TRP A 515 36.41 -1.14 14.72
C TRP A 515 35.00 -1.66 14.45
N GLY A 516 33.99 -1.00 14.99
CA GLY A 516 32.60 -1.19 14.58
C GLY A 516 32.28 -0.26 13.42
N LEU A 517 32.20 -0.79 12.19
CA LEU A 517 31.99 -0.03 10.96
C LEU A 517 30.68 -0.44 10.29
N LEU A 518 30.21 0.38 9.35
CA LEU A 518 29.18 0.00 8.41
C LEU A 518 29.85 -0.46 7.11
N ALA A 519 29.79 -1.76 6.83
CA ALA A 519 30.21 -2.30 5.54
C ALA A 519 29.16 -1.97 4.48
N VAL A 520 29.63 -1.56 3.31
CA VAL A 520 28.83 -1.39 2.10
C VAL A 520 29.35 -2.37 1.05
N THR A 521 28.44 -3.12 0.43
CA THR A 521 28.77 -4.07 -0.65
C THR A 521 28.18 -3.56 -1.94
N THR A 522 29.03 -3.39 -2.95
CA THR A 522 28.61 -2.90 -4.27
C THR A 522 27.96 -4.04 -5.06
N ALA A 523 27.22 -3.70 -6.12
CA ALA A 523 26.67 -4.72 -7.02
C ALA A 523 27.75 -5.57 -7.71
N ALA A 524 28.97 -5.03 -7.85
CA ALA A 524 30.13 -5.71 -8.41
C ALA A 524 30.93 -6.52 -7.37
N GLY A 525 30.49 -6.56 -6.10
CA GLY A 525 31.10 -7.36 -5.05
C GLY A 525 32.30 -6.71 -4.33
N GLY A 526 32.59 -5.43 -4.60
CA GLY A 526 33.57 -4.69 -3.81
C GLY A 526 33.02 -4.32 -2.44
N VAL A 527 33.91 -4.33 -1.44
CA VAL A 527 33.57 -4.06 -0.04
C VAL A 527 34.20 -2.74 0.39
N GLY A 528 33.34 -1.81 0.80
CA GLY A 528 33.70 -0.55 1.42
C GLY A 528 33.26 -0.47 2.87
N TYR A 529 33.79 0.52 3.59
CA TYR A 529 33.40 0.87 4.94
C TYR A 529 33.07 2.35 5.01
N VAL A 530 31.91 2.66 5.59
CA VAL A 530 31.53 4.01 5.97
C VAL A 530 31.96 4.22 7.42
N LEU A 531 32.84 5.20 7.60
CA LEU A 531 33.41 5.55 8.90
C LEU A 531 32.48 6.52 9.66
N PRO A 532 32.43 6.49 11.00
CA PRO A 532 31.60 7.42 11.77
C PRO A 532 31.97 8.91 11.63
N GLN A 533 33.18 9.21 11.16
CA GLN A 533 33.74 10.55 10.97
C GLN A 533 34.60 10.54 9.69
N THR A 534 35.05 11.71 9.24
CA THR A 534 35.90 11.85 8.04
C THR A 534 37.27 11.18 8.22
N VAL A 535 37.93 10.84 7.12
CA VAL A 535 39.30 10.31 7.14
C VAL A 535 40.27 11.31 7.78
N GLU A 536 40.10 12.61 7.49
CA GLU A 536 40.87 13.71 8.09
C GLU A 536 40.82 13.69 9.63
N TYR A 537 39.63 13.46 10.21
CA TYR A 537 39.47 13.34 11.67
C TYR A 537 40.29 12.18 12.23
N TYR A 538 40.30 11.03 11.56
CA TYR A 538 41.04 9.86 12.02
C TYR A 538 42.55 9.96 11.81
N LEU A 539 43.00 10.67 10.79
CA LEU A 539 44.41 11.06 10.62
C LEU A 539 44.84 11.98 11.75
N GLY A 540 44.06 13.02 12.06
CA GLY A 540 44.35 13.97 13.12
C GLY A 540 44.36 13.36 14.53
N SER A 541 43.57 12.30 14.75
CA SER A 541 43.52 11.58 16.03
C SER A 541 44.51 10.40 16.12
N GLY A 542 45.23 10.07 15.04
CA GLY A 542 46.23 8.99 15.00
C GLY A 542 45.65 7.57 14.89
N HIS A 543 44.34 7.45 14.70
CA HIS A 543 43.67 6.16 14.46
C HIS A 543 43.91 5.63 13.05
N PHE A 544 44.16 6.53 12.09
CA PHE A 544 44.60 6.25 10.73
C PHE A 544 46.06 6.69 10.57
N THR A 545 46.85 5.87 9.91
CA THR A 545 48.17 6.27 9.40
C THR A 545 48.14 6.22 7.88
N GLU A 546 48.42 7.34 7.21
CA GLU A 546 48.61 7.33 5.76
C GLU A 546 49.87 6.52 5.39
N ILE A 547 49.71 5.58 4.48
CA ILE A 547 50.81 4.77 3.95
C ILE A 547 51.39 5.53 2.76
N PRO A 548 52.65 6.00 2.83
CA PRO A 548 53.27 6.67 1.70
C PRO A 548 53.33 5.71 0.52
N MET A 549 52.68 6.08 -0.58
CA MET A 549 52.88 5.34 -1.83
C MET A 549 54.33 5.51 -2.28
N ALA A 550 54.94 4.45 -2.80
CA ALA A 550 56.25 4.55 -3.43
C ALA A 550 56.16 5.57 -4.57
N GLY A 551 56.79 6.75 -4.38
CA GLY A 551 56.71 7.84 -5.35
C GLY A 551 57.32 7.48 -6.71
N HIS A 552 57.09 8.34 -7.69
CA HIS A 552 57.67 8.23 -9.02
C HIS A 552 59.20 8.05 -8.93
N PRO A 553 59.81 6.99 -9.50
CA PRO A 553 61.24 6.70 -9.31
C PRO A 553 62.20 7.65 -10.01
N GLY A 554 61.67 8.61 -10.76
CA GLY A 554 62.43 9.40 -11.71
C GLY A 554 62.77 8.60 -12.96
N LEU A 555 63.35 9.29 -13.94
CA LEU A 555 63.81 8.64 -15.17
C LEU A 555 65.12 7.88 -14.93
N PRO A 556 65.32 6.73 -15.60
CA PRO A 556 66.57 6.00 -15.53
C PRO A 556 67.73 6.82 -16.12
N PRO A 557 68.96 6.70 -15.60
CA PRO A 557 70.10 7.43 -16.12
C PRO A 557 70.35 7.10 -17.61
N VAL A 558 70.70 8.11 -18.40
CA VAL A 558 70.94 7.97 -19.85
C VAL A 558 72.07 6.98 -20.13
N THR A 559 71.75 5.88 -20.82
CA THR A 559 72.71 4.83 -21.21
C THR A 559 73.15 4.98 -22.68
N ASP A 560 74.23 4.28 -23.06
CA ASP A 560 74.69 4.23 -24.46
C ASP A 560 73.63 3.61 -25.39
N GLY A 561 72.86 2.63 -24.89
CA GLY A 561 71.72 2.06 -25.61
C GLY A 561 70.61 3.08 -25.86
N MET A 562 70.30 3.92 -24.88
CA MET A 562 69.33 5.02 -25.02
C MET A 562 69.80 6.06 -26.05
N ARG A 563 71.10 6.37 -26.10
CA ARG A 563 71.65 7.27 -27.14
C ARG A 563 71.57 6.65 -28.54
N ALA A 564 71.81 5.35 -28.66
CA ALA A 564 71.68 4.63 -29.94
C ALA A 564 70.21 4.51 -30.41
N GLU A 565 69.26 4.45 -29.48
CA GLU A 565 67.82 4.51 -29.79
C GLU A 565 67.38 5.93 -30.18
N ALA A 566 67.86 6.96 -29.46
CA ALA A 566 67.61 8.36 -29.80
C ALA A 566 68.11 8.70 -31.22
N ALA A 567 69.29 8.20 -31.62
CA ALA A 567 69.82 8.38 -32.96
C ALA A 567 68.96 7.74 -34.07
N ARG A 568 68.16 6.72 -33.71
CA ARG A 568 67.21 6.07 -34.63
C ARG A 568 65.86 6.79 -34.74
N ASN A 569 65.54 7.68 -33.81
CA ASN A 569 64.25 8.39 -33.72
C ASN A 569 64.42 9.91 -33.55
N PRO A 570 64.99 10.63 -34.54
CA PRO A 570 65.26 12.08 -34.45
C PRO A 570 63.97 12.91 -34.34
N GLY A 571 64.02 13.99 -33.55
CA GLY A 571 62.93 14.96 -33.35
C GLY A 571 61.79 14.50 -32.40
N GLY A 572 61.83 13.25 -31.93
CA GLY A 572 60.80 12.64 -31.09
C GLY A 572 61.05 12.73 -29.58
N TRP A 573 60.50 11.75 -28.86
CA TRP A 573 60.72 11.49 -27.44
C TRP A 573 61.21 10.05 -27.27
N LEU A 574 62.17 9.85 -26.38
CA LEU A 574 62.61 8.54 -25.92
C LEU A 574 61.91 8.22 -24.60
N TYR A 575 60.85 7.43 -24.67
CA TYR A 575 60.04 7.01 -23.53
C TYR A 575 60.69 5.88 -22.72
N CYS A 576 60.62 5.97 -21.40
CA CYS A 576 61.17 5.01 -20.45
C CYS A 576 60.04 4.33 -19.68
N ALA A 577 59.84 3.03 -19.89
CA ALA A 577 58.94 2.23 -19.07
C ALA A 577 59.65 1.75 -17.79
N ASP A 578 58.87 1.41 -16.76
CA ASP A 578 59.40 0.77 -15.56
C ASP A 578 60.04 -0.60 -15.91
N PRO A 579 61.24 -0.92 -15.37
CA PRO A 579 61.92 -2.18 -15.66
C PRO A 579 61.13 -3.45 -15.32
N ASP A 580 60.12 -3.35 -14.45
CA ASP A 580 59.26 -4.48 -14.12
C ASP A 580 58.22 -4.77 -15.20
N ALA A 581 58.12 -3.94 -16.25
CA ALA A 581 57.24 -4.16 -17.38
C ALA A 581 57.77 -5.27 -18.29
N ASP A 582 57.02 -6.35 -18.41
CA ASP A 582 57.35 -7.46 -19.30
C ASP A 582 56.55 -7.35 -20.61
N PRO A 583 57.21 -7.16 -21.76
CA PRO A 583 56.53 -7.01 -23.05
C PRO A 583 55.79 -8.29 -23.50
N ARG A 584 55.99 -9.44 -22.82
CA ARG A 584 55.19 -10.65 -23.05
C ARG A 584 53.76 -10.53 -22.52
N PHE A 585 53.52 -9.61 -21.59
CA PHE A 585 52.22 -9.42 -20.93
C PHE A 585 51.61 -8.05 -21.27
N ILE A 586 52.45 -7.02 -21.38
CA ILE A 586 52.03 -5.64 -21.58
C ILE A 586 52.37 -5.25 -23.02
N GLU A 587 51.32 -5.02 -23.81
CA GLU A 587 51.47 -4.57 -25.20
C GLU A 587 51.70 -3.05 -25.23
N GLY A 588 52.72 -2.61 -25.99
CA GLY A 588 53.05 -1.20 -26.14
C GLY A 588 53.60 -0.56 -24.85
N MET A 589 53.26 0.71 -24.63
CA MET A 589 53.68 1.50 -23.47
C MET A 589 52.46 2.24 -22.88
N PRO A 590 51.57 1.54 -22.15
CA PRO A 590 50.43 2.18 -21.52
C PRO A 590 50.90 3.17 -20.42
N LEU A 591 50.16 4.26 -20.24
CA LEU A 591 50.52 5.34 -19.32
C LEU A 591 50.86 4.84 -17.90
N PRO A 592 50.13 3.91 -17.27
CA PRO A 592 50.46 3.44 -15.91
C PRO A 592 51.86 2.83 -15.75
N VAL A 593 52.47 2.38 -16.84
CA VAL A 593 53.78 1.69 -16.86
C VAL A 593 54.93 2.64 -17.21
N LEU A 594 54.60 3.80 -17.79
CA LEU A 594 55.56 4.75 -18.31
C LEU A 594 56.11 5.65 -17.18
N LEU A 595 57.44 5.74 -17.04
CA LEU A 595 58.10 6.67 -16.11
C LEU A 595 58.22 8.10 -16.70
N GLY A 596 58.04 8.25 -18.00
CA GLY A 596 58.18 9.51 -18.72
C GLY A 596 59.19 9.38 -19.85
N GLY A 597 59.89 10.45 -20.23
CA GLY A 597 60.80 10.39 -21.37
C GLY A 597 61.82 11.51 -21.45
N TYR A 598 62.82 11.29 -22.32
CA TYR A 598 63.85 12.25 -22.70
C TYR A 598 63.59 12.79 -24.10
N LYS A 599 63.69 14.12 -24.29
CA LYS A 599 63.48 14.75 -25.60
C LYS A 599 64.66 14.48 -26.53
N VAL A 600 64.36 14.10 -27.77
CA VAL A 600 65.35 13.85 -28.83
C VAL A 600 65.37 15.03 -29.81
N GLY A 601 66.56 15.58 -30.06
CA GLY A 601 66.78 16.65 -31.02
C GLY A 601 66.66 16.19 -32.48
N PRO A 602 66.53 17.12 -33.43
CA PRO A 602 66.47 16.79 -34.87
C PRO A 602 67.73 16.11 -35.40
N ASP A 603 68.85 16.26 -34.69
CA ASP A 603 70.16 15.64 -34.94
C ASP A 603 70.29 14.22 -34.36
N GLY A 604 69.24 13.71 -33.69
CA GLY A 604 69.25 12.40 -33.05
C GLY A 604 69.96 12.37 -31.69
N VAL A 605 70.30 13.53 -31.11
CA VAL A 605 70.96 13.66 -29.80
C VAL A 605 69.93 14.05 -28.74
N LEU A 606 70.06 13.52 -27.52
CA LEU A 606 69.17 13.89 -26.40
C LEU A 606 69.43 15.34 -25.96
N THR A 607 68.38 16.16 -25.86
CA THR A 607 68.49 17.60 -25.58
C THR A 607 68.71 17.93 -24.10
N GLY A 608 68.42 16.97 -23.20
CA GLY A 608 68.43 17.16 -21.75
C GLY A 608 67.06 17.54 -21.16
N GLU A 609 66.07 17.85 -22.00
CA GLU A 609 64.68 18.07 -21.56
C GLU A 609 64.00 16.74 -21.21
N THR A 610 63.28 16.72 -20.09
CA THR A 610 62.62 15.53 -19.53
C THR A 610 61.15 15.77 -19.28
N TYR A 611 60.33 14.75 -19.53
CA TYR A 611 58.93 14.68 -19.12
C TYR A 611 58.81 13.57 -18.06
N ILE A 612 58.17 13.85 -16.94
CA ILE A 612 57.81 12.88 -15.91
C ILE A 612 56.33 12.57 -16.07
N ASN A 613 55.99 11.28 -16.09
CA ASN A 613 54.61 10.85 -16.21
C ASN A 613 53.95 10.81 -14.83
N GLU A 614 53.00 11.72 -14.60
CA GLU A 614 52.24 11.78 -13.35
C GLU A 614 51.24 10.63 -13.22
N ASP A 615 50.84 10.01 -14.33
CA ASP A 615 49.92 8.86 -14.36
C ASP A 615 50.60 7.51 -14.09
N TYR A 616 51.91 7.52 -13.78
CA TYR A 616 52.66 6.32 -13.44
C TYR A 616 52.09 5.66 -12.17
N ARG A 617 51.86 4.35 -12.25
CA ARG A 617 51.48 3.53 -11.10
C ARG A 617 52.67 2.69 -10.66
N PRO A 618 53.03 2.67 -9.36
CA PRO A 618 54.15 1.87 -8.87
C PRO A 618 54.01 0.39 -9.26
N SER A 619 55.12 -0.19 -9.73
CA SER A 619 55.20 -1.58 -10.14
C SER A 619 54.81 -2.56 -9.02
N PRO A 620 54.45 -3.81 -9.33
CA PRO A 620 54.15 -4.84 -8.32
C PRO A 620 55.23 -4.93 -7.23
N ARG A 621 56.51 -4.92 -7.63
CA ARG A 621 57.65 -4.97 -6.71
C ARG A 621 57.76 -3.70 -5.85
N ARG A 622 57.52 -2.51 -6.42
CA ARG A 622 57.53 -1.23 -5.67
C ARG A 622 56.37 -1.11 -4.70
N ARG A 623 55.27 -1.82 -4.96
CA ARG A 623 54.13 -1.99 -4.04
C ARG A 623 54.39 -3.03 -2.95
N GLY A 624 55.54 -3.72 -2.98
CA GLY A 624 55.89 -4.76 -2.01
C GLY A 624 55.24 -6.11 -2.27
N TYR A 625 54.63 -6.32 -3.45
CA TYR A 625 54.07 -7.63 -3.81
C TYR A 625 55.19 -8.67 -3.97
N PRO A 626 54.94 -9.95 -3.63
CA PRO A 626 55.94 -10.99 -3.73
C PRO A 626 56.35 -11.24 -5.18
N GLU A 627 57.61 -11.65 -5.40
CA GLU A 627 58.10 -12.02 -6.73
C GLU A 627 57.23 -13.15 -7.32
N PRO A 628 56.70 -13.02 -8.54
CA PRO A 628 55.77 -14.00 -9.10
C PRO A 628 56.51 -15.28 -9.49
N HIS A 629 55.98 -16.43 -9.05
CA HIS A 629 56.50 -17.76 -9.40
C HIS A 629 55.73 -18.42 -10.55
N THR A 630 54.54 -17.93 -10.86
CA THR A 630 53.66 -18.48 -11.90
C THR A 630 53.14 -17.40 -12.85
N HIS A 631 52.67 -17.83 -14.02
CA HIS A 631 52.02 -16.94 -14.99
C HIS A 631 50.85 -16.18 -14.37
N PHE A 632 49.99 -16.88 -13.62
CA PHE A 632 48.88 -16.26 -12.90
C PHE A 632 49.36 -15.17 -11.92
N GLU A 633 50.37 -15.46 -11.10
CA GLU A 633 50.89 -14.48 -10.13
C GLU A 633 51.45 -13.22 -10.81
N GLN A 634 52.11 -13.37 -11.98
CA GLN A 634 52.60 -12.25 -12.77
C GLN A 634 51.45 -11.37 -13.27
N VAL A 635 50.38 -11.98 -13.81
CA VAL A 635 49.19 -11.25 -14.28
C VAL A 635 48.47 -10.59 -13.12
N LEU A 636 48.27 -11.30 -12.01
CA LEU A 636 47.65 -10.77 -10.80
C LEU A 636 48.41 -9.53 -10.29
N GLY A 637 49.74 -9.58 -10.28
CA GLY A 637 50.58 -8.46 -9.88
C GLY A 637 50.38 -7.24 -10.77
N TYR A 638 50.40 -7.41 -12.08
CA TYR A 638 50.17 -6.30 -13.02
C TYR A 638 48.76 -5.74 -12.94
N VAL A 639 47.74 -6.57 -12.77
CA VAL A 639 46.36 -6.10 -12.59
C VAL A 639 46.22 -5.34 -11.27
N ALA A 640 46.77 -5.86 -10.17
CA ALA A 640 46.79 -5.19 -8.87
C ALA A 640 47.60 -3.88 -8.89
N ALA A 641 48.60 -3.76 -9.77
CA ALA A 641 49.33 -2.53 -10.01
C ALA A 641 48.57 -1.53 -10.92
N GLY A 642 47.48 -1.94 -11.55
CA GLY A 642 46.74 -1.17 -12.54
C GLY A 642 47.45 -1.07 -13.90
N TRP A 643 48.36 -2.00 -14.20
CA TRP A 643 49.11 -2.08 -15.45
C TRP A 643 48.43 -2.96 -16.51
N LEU A 644 47.53 -3.84 -16.08
CA LEU A 644 46.68 -4.66 -16.95
C LEU A 644 45.21 -4.55 -16.53
N PRO A 645 44.26 -4.67 -17.48
CA PRO A 645 42.83 -4.70 -17.16
C PRO A 645 42.44 -5.98 -16.43
N HIS A 646 41.43 -5.90 -15.56
CA HIS A 646 41.00 -7.00 -14.70
C HIS A 646 40.58 -8.26 -15.47
N GLU A 647 40.00 -8.11 -16.66
CA GLU A 647 39.56 -9.21 -17.53
C GLU A 647 40.68 -10.21 -17.86
N ARG A 648 41.95 -9.78 -17.81
CA ARG A 648 43.11 -10.66 -18.05
C ARG A 648 43.26 -11.74 -16.99
N ILE A 649 42.68 -11.56 -15.80
CA ILE A 649 42.73 -12.55 -14.72
C ILE A 649 42.03 -13.83 -15.13
N LEU A 650 40.84 -13.76 -15.75
CA LEU A 650 40.08 -14.97 -16.10
C LEU A 650 40.87 -15.85 -17.08
N ALA A 651 41.48 -15.25 -18.09
CA ALA A 651 42.38 -15.96 -19.01
C ALA A 651 43.60 -16.57 -18.28
N ALA A 652 44.25 -15.78 -17.41
CA ALA A 652 45.41 -16.24 -16.65
C ALA A 652 45.10 -17.40 -15.70
N VAL A 653 43.90 -17.42 -15.10
CA VAL A 653 43.41 -18.57 -14.31
C VAL A 653 43.26 -19.79 -15.21
N LEU A 654 42.58 -19.68 -16.35
CA LEU A 654 42.36 -20.82 -17.25
C LEU A 654 43.65 -21.38 -17.86
N GLU A 655 44.71 -20.59 -17.96
CA GLU A 655 46.00 -20.98 -18.53
C GLU A 655 46.99 -21.50 -17.47
N SER A 656 46.68 -21.37 -16.18
CA SER A 656 47.61 -21.71 -15.10
C SER A 656 47.20 -22.98 -14.33
N PRO A 657 48.17 -23.77 -13.83
CA PRO A 657 47.90 -24.82 -12.86
C PRO A 657 47.75 -24.26 -11.45
N PHE A 658 46.84 -24.82 -10.67
CA PHE A 658 46.63 -24.50 -9.26
C PHE A 658 46.79 -25.75 -8.38
N ILE A 659 47.18 -25.50 -7.13
CA ILE A 659 47.30 -26.50 -6.08
C ILE A 659 46.05 -26.43 -5.19
N LEU A 660 45.47 -27.56 -4.82
CA LEU A 660 44.25 -27.61 -4.01
C LEU A 660 44.22 -28.87 -3.14
N GLU A 661 43.45 -28.83 -2.06
CA GLU A 661 43.15 -30.03 -1.27
C GLU A 661 42.03 -30.84 -1.91
N SER A 662 42.21 -32.16 -2.01
CA SER A 662 41.13 -33.09 -2.35
C SER A 662 40.36 -33.54 -1.11
N ASP A 663 39.16 -34.06 -1.31
CA ASP A 663 38.34 -34.69 -0.26
C ASP A 663 38.87 -36.05 0.23
N GLY A 664 40.01 -36.52 -0.32
CA GLY A 664 40.60 -37.83 -0.02
C GLY A 664 39.93 -39.02 -0.73
N GLN A 665 38.89 -38.80 -1.52
CA GLN A 665 38.19 -39.80 -2.36
C GLN A 665 38.29 -39.49 -3.86
N GLY A 666 39.06 -38.46 -4.24
CA GLY A 666 39.28 -38.03 -5.63
C GLY A 666 38.38 -36.88 -6.09
N GLY A 667 37.59 -36.29 -5.18
CA GLY A 667 36.77 -35.10 -5.43
C GLY A 667 37.39 -33.80 -4.92
N LEU A 668 36.75 -32.67 -5.26
CA LEU A 668 37.13 -31.32 -4.83
C LEU A 668 36.63 -31.05 -3.41
N ARG A 669 37.46 -30.42 -2.57
CA ARG A 669 37.05 -29.97 -1.24
C ARG A 669 36.40 -28.59 -1.30
N VAL A 670 35.07 -28.56 -1.41
CA VAL A 670 34.26 -27.32 -1.46
C VAL A 670 33.87 -26.89 -0.04
N GLY A 671 34.17 -25.64 0.31
CA GLY A 671 33.75 -24.99 1.56
C GLY A 671 32.38 -24.34 1.42
N VAL A 672 31.70 -24.11 2.54
CA VAL A 672 30.43 -23.37 2.59
C VAL A 672 30.57 -22.26 3.64
N ASP A 673 30.27 -21.04 3.26
CA ASP A 673 30.19 -19.88 4.15
C ASP A 673 28.85 -19.14 3.98
N ALA A 674 28.71 -17.98 4.63
CA ALA A 674 27.50 -17.16 4.55
C ALA A 674 27.19 -16.63 3.13
N ASN A 675 28.17 -16.62 2.23
CA ASN A 675 28.07 -16.14 0.86
C ASN A 675 27.88 -17.28 -0.16
N GLY A 676 27.87 -18.53 0.28
CA GLY A 676 27.60 -19.71 -0.55
C GLY A 676 28.72 -20.73 -0.54
N GLN A 677 28.85 -21.47 -1.65
CA GLN A 677 29.90 -22.48 -1.81
C GLN A 677 31.17 -21.82 -2.36
N PHE A 678 32.34 -22.21 -1.85
CA PHE A 678 33.63 -21.75 -2.35
C PHE A 678 34.66 -22.87 -2.51
N LEU A 679 35.61 -22.67 -3.42
CA LEU A 679 36.77 -23.54 -3.62
C LEU A 679 38.05 -22.74 -3.36
N ALA A 680 38.85 -23.20 -2.40
CA ALA A 680 40.17 -22.65 -2.11
C ALA A 680 41.25 -23.31 -3.00
N VAL A 681 42.02 -22.49 -3.70
CA VAL A 681 43.16 -22.95 -4.52
C VAL A 681 44.40 -22.07 -4.27
N TYR A 682 45.56 -22.61 -4.58
CA TYR A 682 46.86 -21.98 -4.32
C TYR A 682 47.67 -21.90 -5.61
N SER A 683 48.14 -20.70 -5.92
CA SER A 683 48.89 -20.41 -7.14
C SER A 683 50.31 -20.98 -7.14
N SER A 684 50.92 -21.20 -5.97
CA SER A 684 52.23 -21.84 -5.85
C SER A 684 52.43 -22.48 -4.46
N PRO A 685 53.42 -23.38 -4.28
CA PRO A 685 53.63 -24.08 -3.02
C PRO A 685 53.82 -23.19 -1.79
N ARG A 686 54.26 -21.94 -1.97
CA ARG A 686 54.45 -20.98 -0.86
C ARG A 686 53.15 -20.54 -0.20
N PHE A 687 52.03 -20.64 -0.92
CA PHE A 687 50.71 -20.27 -0.40
C PHE A 687 49.95 -21.46 0.20
N VAL A 688 50.45 -22.69 0.04
CA VAL A 688 49.81 -23.90 0.57
C VAL A 688 50.00 -23.95 2.09
N PRO A 689 48.91 -24.01 2.89
CA PRO A 689 49.03 -24.09 4.35
C PRO A 689 49.78 -25.35 4.80
N PRO A 690 50.60 -25.28 5.86
CA PRO A 690 51.29 -26.46 6.41
C PRO A 690 50.34 -27.58 6.87
N THR A 691 49.08 -27.24 7.14
CA THR A 691 48.03 -28.17 7.57
C THR A 691 47.28 -28.84 6.42
N ALA A 692 47.55 -28.45 5.17
CA ALA A 692 46.86 -28.99 4.00
C ALA A 692 47.14 -30.50 3.85
N GLN A 693 46.10 -31.28 3.59
CA GLN A 693 46.18 -32.73 3.39
C GLN A 693 45.70 -33.11 2.00
N ASN A 694 46.23 -34.22 1.46
CA ASN A 694 45.82 -34.76 0.16
C ASN A 694 45.86 -33.73 -0.99
N VAL A 695 46.97 -32.98 -1.03
CA VAL A 695 47.20 -31.90 -2.00
C VAL A 695 47.40 -32.47 -3.41
N GLN A 696 46.70 -31.90 -4.38
CA GLN A 696 46.80 -32.23 -5.80
C GLN A 696 46.96 -30.97 -6.65
N GLN A 697 47.35 -31.15 -7.91
CA GLN A 697 47.44 -30.06 -8.89
C GLN A 697 46.36 -30.27 -9.97
N ALA A 698 45.66 -29.19 -10.33
CA ALA A 698 44.69 -29.18 -11.42
C ALA A 698 44.89 -27.95 -12.31
N ASN A 699 44.65 -28.09 -13.61
CA ASN A 699 44.67 -26.95 -14.53
C ASN A 699 43.41 -26.09 -14.31
N GLY A 700 43.54 -24.77 -14.35
CA GLY A 700 42.41 -23.86 -14.16
C GLY A 700 41.26 -24.08 -15.15
N ARG A 701 41.54 -24.52 -16.39
CA ARG A 701 40.52 -24.89 -17.37
C ARG A 701 39.72 -26.13 -16.99
N ASP A 702 40.36 -27.11 -16.35
CA ASP A 702 39.68 -28.30 -15.85
C ASP A 702 38.83 -27.97 -14.62
N LEU A 703 39.34 -27.09 -13.75
CA LEU A 703 38.61 -26.58 -12.59
C LEU A 703 37.37 -25.77 -13.00
N ALA A 704 37.47 -24.91 -14.01
CA ALA A 704 36.37 -24.03 -14.44
C ALA A 704 35.06 -24.77 -14.75
N ARG A 705 35.12 -26.02 -15.22
CA ARG A 705 33.94 -26.85 -15.50
C ARG A 705 33.17 -27.27 -14.25
N ALA A 706 33.83 -27.28 -13.09
CA ALA A 706 33.27 -27.67 -11.81
C ALA A 706 32.91 -26.46 -10.92
N LEU A 707 33.10 -25.23 -11.41
CA LEU A 707 32.94 -24.00 -10.62
C LEU A 707 31.61 -23.27 -10.82
N THR A 708 30.67 -23.80 -11.61
CA THR A 708 29.34 -23.19 -11.76
C THR A 708 28.63 -23.11 -10.41
N GLY A 709 28.23 -21.90 -10.00
CA GLY A 709 27.64 -21.62 -8.68
C GLY A 709 28.60 -21.71 -7.48
N ILE A 710 29.92 -21.80 -7.72
CA ILE A 710 30.96 -21.88 -6.66
C ILE A 710 31.93 -20.71 -6.81
N THR A 711 32.21 -20.00 -5.72
CA THR A 711 33.20 -18.93 -5.68
C THR A 711 34.62 -19.51 -5.64
N LEU A 712 35.51 -19.09 -6.55
CA LEU A 712 36.92 -19.49 -6.51
C LEU A 712 37.72 -18.50 -5.67
N ILE A 713 38.41 -18.98 -4.63
CA ILE A 713 39.30 -18.17 -3.79
C ILE A 713 40.74 -18.64 -4.03
N ILE A 714 41.57 -17.76 -4.58
CA ILE A 714 42.98 -18.02 -4.89
C ILE A 714 43.87 -17.39 -3.81
N ASN A 715 44.75 -18.20 -3.22
CA ASN A 715 45.63 -17.85 -2.08
C ASN A 715 44.86 -17.28 -0.87
N PRO A 716 43.85 -18.00 -0.34
CA PRO A 716 43.07 -17.53 0.81
C PRO A 716 43.97 -17.23 2.02
N GLY A 717 43.76 -16.06 2.64
CA GLY A 717 44.47 -15.61 3.83
C GLY A 717 45.91 -15.15 3.62
N GLY A 718 46.39 -15.05 2.37
CA GLY A 718 47.68 -14.45 2.04
C GLY A 718 47.57 -12.99 1.58
N ASP A 719 48.66 -12.23 1.70
CA ASP A 719 48.77 -10.82 1.28
C ASP A 719 48.74 -10.61 -0.24
N PHE A 720 48.55 -11.69 -1.02
CA PHE A 720 48.56 -11.68 -2.48
C PHE A 720 47.66 -12.79 -3.04
N GLY A 721 46.38 -12.46 -3.25
CA GLY A 721 45.33 -13.40 -3.67
C GLY A 721 44.14 -12.69 -4.30
N ILE A 722 43.14 -13.46 -4.75
CA ILE A 722 41.92 -12.92 -5.37
C ILE A 722 40.74 -13.88 -5.25
N THR A 723 39.53 -13.33 -5.17
CA THR A 723 38.27 -14.06 -5.21
C THR A 723 37.53 -13.79 -6.51
N LEU A 724 37.04 -14.83 -7.17
CA LEU A 724 36.38 -14.76 -8.48
C LEU A 724 35.08 -15.56 -8.49
N PRO A 725 34.00 -15.07 -9.11
CA PRO A 725 32.81 -15.87 -9.37
C PRO A 725 33.13 -17.02 -10.32
N GLY A 726 32.79 -18.26 -9.93
CA GLY A 726 33.06 -19.43 -10.77
C GLY A 726 32.25 -19.46 -12.07
N ASP A 727 31.10 -18.78 -12.11
CA ASP A 727 30.28 -18.63 -13.32
C ASP A 727 30.99 -17.82 -14.42
N ASP A 728 31.82 -16.84 -14.04
CA ASP A 728 32.65 -16.09 -15.00
C ASP A 728 33.70 -16.99 -15.64
N LEU A 729 34.36 -17.82 -14.84
CA LEU A 729 35.36 -18.77 -15.31
C LEU A 729 34.74 -19.87 -16.19
N ALA A 730 33.59 -20.42 -15.79
CA ALA A 730 32.86 -21.42 -16.57
C ALA A 730 32.41 -20.86 -17.93
N ARG A 731 31.96 -19.60 -17.97
CA ARG A 731 31.56 -18.92 -19.20
C ARG A 731 32.74 -18.74 -20.17
N VAL A 732 33.86 -18.21 -19.69
CA VAL A 732 35.06 -17.98 -20.52
C VAL A 732 35.70 -19.31 -20.96
N ALA A 733 35.68 -20.34 -20.11
CA ALA A 733 36.20 -21.66 -20.45
C ALA A 733 35.45 -22.36 -21.59
N ASN A 734 34.16 -22.06 -21.76
CA ASN A 734 33.29 -22.63 -22.79
C ASN A 734 33.33 -21.88 -24.14
N GLN A 735 34.06 -20.77 -24.23
CA GLN A 735 34.33 -20.10 -25.50
C GLN A 735 35.51 -20.78 -26.23
N PRO A 736 35.43 -21.04 -27.55
CA PRO A 736 36.57 -21.57 -28.29
C PRO A 736 37.76 -20.59 -28.21
N PRO A 737 39.03 -21.07 -28.14
CA PRO A 737 40.17 -20.18 -28.08
C PRO A 737 40.16 -19.26 -29.30
N ALA A 738 40.25 -17.95 -29.08
CA ALA A 738 40.44 -17.00 -30.16
C ALA A 738 41.72 -17.42 -30.93
N GLY A 739 41.58 -17.64 -32.24
CA GLY A 739 42.73 -17.92 -33.09
C GLY A 739 43.76 -16.78 -33.02
N PRO A 740 45.02 -17.04 -33.37
CA PRO A 740 46.05 -16.00 -33.31
C PRO A 740 45.62 -14.81 -34.19
N PRO A 741 45.95 -13.57 -33.79
CA PRO A 741 45.63 -12.40 -34.59
C PRO A 741 46.25 -12.53 -35.98
N ALA A 742 45.49 -12.13 -37.01
CA ALA A 742 46.00 -12.07 -38.38
C ALA A 742 47.23 -11.15 -38.42
N GLN A 743 48.30 -11.63 -39.08
CA GLN A 743 49.60 -10.96 -39.21
C GLN A 743 49.51 -9.55 -39.79
#